data_AF-A0AAN8Q9C5-F1
#
_entry.id   AF-A0AAN8Q9C5-F1
#
_cell.length_a   1.000
_cell.length_b   1.000
_cell.length_c   1.000
_cell.angle_alpha   90.00
_cell.angle_beta   90.00
_cell.angle_gamma   90.00
#
_symmetry.space_group_name_H-M   'P 1'
#
loop_
_entity.id
_entity.type
_entity.pdbx_description
1 polymer ?
#
loop_
_entity_poly.entity_id
_entity_poly.type
_entity_poly.pdbx_seq_one_letter_code
_entity_poly.pdbx_strand_id
1 'polypeptide(L)'
;MNARSIIRHLPNGPTLRVNSNGRILMLQDKEETPTVTLGPLNRQNTDTTKLRICSLNVCGIKSKLLSPDFDDYIAPFDILCLNEIKIGKLDTIEIDNFEVYCNYRKDVKVSSGGVAVLIKNDLQKYVKIHSTNDDFTVWFTLDKIILGYELLFCAAYIPPYNTNYSKIEMFDILEDKYLELHKQDLKFCLLGDVNSRTGQLQDTVTPNTSNHTLYNHLDDYMIDNSDLADHLKSNGCPIMRTSKDTIINRYGERLIEMCLNLGICIANGRCGKDINVGNYTCDEKSVVDCMICSPQLLYNIEEFYIGDFENMLSDKHRPIHIALTSVLERSRPPIKTSNGNTRPVTKINWKNDLQEDFSMNINEDEISRINQILYNTEPCSVDQTGLDYIVKLIGSIFRESAAISGISRTISVTPNDCTKRKSTKKPWFNEICELKRKAFFCVKNTFKSVNTDINNLKLRQASSEYKRQLKTEYSLYYRAFNDHLKSIQRNNTKEYWRLLNSDRKRHDTDSIDIDRFHECFSKLNKAAPINEDTEKELLQQSFGDVENELNVPFTEKEITKCIQKLKPNKPYGIDNILNEYIKHTEKSLMQTYVALFNLILETGTIPSEWLTGIIRPLYKNKGARADLHNYRGITILSCLSKLFTAVVNDRLTKYIESMGSIGPEKTGCRKGYTTLDHIFTLKCLIDLYLSKKTRIYASL
;
A
#
# COMPACT_ATOMS: atom_id res chain seq x y z
N MET A 1 63.93 26.86 -25.57
CA MET A 1 64.22 25.80 -26.56
C MET A 1 63.19 25.87 -27.69
N ASN A 2 63.66 25.64 -28.92
CA ASN A 2 63.17 26.22 -30.17
C ASN A 2 61.93 25.56 -30.84
N ALA A 3 61.22 26.43 -31.55
CA ALA A 3 60.71 26.33 -32.94
C ALA A 3 59.68 25.27 -33.39
N ARG A 4 58.57 25.85 -33.90
CA ARG A 4 57.68 25.39 -34.98
C ARG A 4 58.39 24.70 -36.16
N SER A 5 57.76 23.70 -36.80
CA SER A 5 57.37 23.73 -38.23
C SER A 5 56.86 22.39 -38.82
N ILE A 6 55.66 22.47 -39.47
CA ILE A 6 55.24 21.86 -40.76
C ILE A 6 55.05 20.32 -40.79
N ILE A 7 53.83 19.72 -40.80
CA ILE A 7 52.63 19.76 -41.70
C ILE A 7 52.83 19.18 -43.11
N ARG A 8 52.03 18.14 -43.45
CA ARG A 8 51.21 17.88 -44.70
C ARG A 8 50.96 16.35 -44.82
N HIS A 9 49.82 15.76 -45.18
CA HIS A 9 48.44 16.15 -45.51
C HIS A 9 47.55 14.87 -45.50
N LEU A 10 46.38 14.90 -44.83
CA LEU A 10 45.03 14.28 -45.08
C LEU A 10 44.89 12.78 -45.50
N PRO A 11 43.71 12.11 -45.36
CA PRO A 11 42.40 12.47 -44.77
C PRO A 11 41.87 11.43 -43.73
N ASN A 12 40.74 11.71 -43.06
CA ASN A 12 39.97 10.83 -42.16
C ASN A 12 40.50 10.68 -40.72
N GLY A 13 40.31 11.73 -39.90
CA GLY A 13 40.36 11.63 -38.43
C GLY A 13 38.96 11.41 -37.84
N PRO A 14 38.84 10.76 -36.66
CA PRO A 14 37.56 10.37 -36.08
C PRO A 14 36.68 11.57 -35.73
N THR A 15 35.39 11.45 -36.04
CA THR A 15 34.37 12.47 -35.73
C THR A 15 34.10 12.47 -34.22
N LEU A 16 34.40 13.59 -33.55
CA LEU A 16 34.05 13.79 -32.15
C LEU A 16 32.56 14.17 -32.04
N ARG A 17 31.77 13.40 -31.29
CA ARG A 17 30.43 13.82 -30.84
C ARG A 17 30.44 14.06 -29.35
N VAL A 18 29.93 15.22 -28.96
CA VAL A 18 29.67 15.62 -27.58
C VAL A 18 28.21 15.30 -27.28
N ASN A 19 27.93 14.55 -26.20
CA ASN A 19 26.54 14.34 -25.76
C ASN A 19 26.04 15.54 -24.95
N SER A 20 24.74 15.58 -24.63
CA SER A 20 24.07 16.68 -23.92
C SER A 20 24.65 17.02 -22.54
N ASN A 21 25.56 16.19 -22.02
CA ASN A 21 26.20 16.38 -20.71
C ASN A 21 27.72 16.71 -20.83
N GLY A 22 28.21 17.04 -22.03
CA GLY A 22 29.54 17.62 -22.22
C GLY A 22 30.73 16.66 -22.09
N ARG A 23 30.54 15.33 -22.13
CA ARG A 23 31.65 14.35 -22.09
C ARG A 23 32.12 13.97 -23.50
N ILE A 24 33.44 13.91 -23.67
CA ILE A 24 34.12 13.43 -24.89
C ILE A 24 34.40 11.93 -24.73
N LEU A 25 33.89 11.10 -25.64
CA LEU A 25 34.19 9.67 -25.70
C LEU A 25 35.17 9.39 -26.85
N MET A 26 36.27 8.70 -26.56
CA MET A 26 37.19 8.14 -27.55
C MET A 26 36.71 6.73 -27.91
N LEU A 27 36.40 6.48 -29.18
CA LEU A 27 36.16 5.12 -29.68
C LEU A 27 37.53 4.45 -29.90
N GLN A 28 37.76 3.30 -29.27
CA GLN A 28 38.81 2.37 -29.68
C GLN A 28 38.17 1.29 -30.54
N ASP A 29 38.60 1.19 -31.80
CA ASP A 29 38.25 0.08 -32.69
C ASP A 29 38.84 -1.22 -32.14
N LYS A 30 38.02 -2.27 -32.08
CA LYS A 30 38.48 -3.66 -31.95
C LYS A 30 37.91 -4.48 -33.10
N GLU A 31 38.85 -5.14 -33.77
CA GLU A 31 38.69 -6.00 -34.94
C GLU A 31 37.77 -7.21 -34.66
N GLU A 32 36.93 -7.53 -35.64
CA GLU A 32 36.06 -8.70 -35.69
C GLU A 32 36.83 -9.98 -36.03
N THR A 33 36.56 -11.07 -35.32
CA THR A 33 36.65 -12.44 -35.87
C THR A 33 35.46 -13.28 -35.38
N PRO A 34 35.02 -14.28 -36.18
CA PRO A 34 33.60 -14.58 -36.33
C PRO A 34 33.11 -15.55 -35.26
N THR A 35 32.09 -15.17 -34.52
CA THR A 35 31.34 -16.10 -33.66
C THR A 35 30.00 -16.41 -34.29
N VAL A 36 29.72 -17.70 -34.35
CA VAL A 36 28.55 -18.36 -34.90
C VAL A 36 27.27 -17.69 -34.41
N THR A 37 26.41 -17.38 -35.37
CA THR A 37 25.08 -16.80 -35.19
C THR A 37 24.21 -17.75 -34.36
N LEU A 38 23.95 -17.41 -33.10
CA LEU A 38 22.69 -17.77 -32.44
C LEU A 38 21.80 -16.53 -32.58
N GLY A 39 20.75 -16.69 -33.38
CA GLY A 39 19.85 -15.61 -33.78
C GLY A 39 19.17 -14.93 -32.58
N PRO A 40 18.56 -13.75 -32.80
CA PRO A 40 17.88 -13.02 -31.75
C PRO A 40 16.80 -13.93 -31.16
N LEU A 41 16.90 -14.21 -29.85
CA LEU A 41 15.78 -14.76 -29.09
C LEU A 41 14.57 -13.88 -29.40
N ASN A 42 13.60 -14.49 -30.09
CA ASN A 42 12.36 -13.89 -30.52
C ASN A 42 11.77 -13.05 -29.37
N ARG A 43 11.79 -11.73 -29.56
CA ARG A 43 11.00 -10.77 -28.78
C ARG A 43 9.53 -11.01 -29.10
N GLN A 44 8.89 -11.96 -28.43
CA GLN A 44 7.44 -12.13 -28.46
C GLN A 44 6.92 -12.45 -27.05
N ASN A 45 5.95 -11.65 -26.59
CA ASN A 45 5.08 -11.83 -25.43
C ASN A 45 5.77 -12.08 -24.07
N THR A 46 6.07 -11.01 -23.34
CA THR A 46 6.12 -11.09 -21.87
C THR A 46 4.68 -11.16 -21.36
N ASP A 47 4.26 -12.38 -21.01
CA ASP A 47 3.03 -12.72 -20.28
C ASP A 47 2.79 -11.71 -19.13
N THR A 48 1.74 -10.88 -19.23
CA THR A 48 1.41 -9.82 -18.24
C THR A 48 0.89 -10.37 -16.91
N THR A 49 0.86 -11.69 -16.79
CA THR A 49 0.27 -12.50 -15.71
C THR A 49 1.31 -13.09 -14.76
N LYS A 50 2.62 -12.77 -14.90
CA LYS A 50 3.68 -13.32 -14.03
C LYS A 50 4.43 -12.23 -13.25
N LEU A 51 4.73 -12.50 -11.98
CA LEU A 51 5.69 -11.76 -11.17
C LEU A 51 7.06 -12.45 -11.25
N ARG A 52 8.03 -11.81 -11.90
CA ARG A 52 9.36 -12.38 -12.15
C ARG A 52 10.37 -11.92 -11.11
N ILE A 53 10.96 -12.87 -10.40
CA ILE A 53 11.91 -12.61 -9.31
C ILE A 53 13.26 -13.27 -9.64
N CYS A 54 14.35 -12.54 -9.41
CA CYS A 54 15.71 -13.08 -9.51
C CYS A 54 16.44 -12.93 -8.18
N SER A 55 17.19 -13.94 -7.76
CA SER A 55 18.14 -13.84 -6.65
C SER A 55 19.55 -14.16 -7.15
N LEU A 56 20.50 -13.26 -6.89
CA LEU A 56 21.86 -13.37 -7.41
C LEU A 56 22.88 -12.80 -6.41
N ASN A 57 23.89 -13.58 -6.07
CA ASN A 57 25.10 -13.04 -5.45
C ASN A 57 26.01 -12.45 -6.54
N VAL A 58 26.12 -11.12 -6.57
CA VAL A 58 26.81 -10.38 -7.63
C VAL A 58 28.32 -10.25 -7.40
N CYS A 59 28.84 -10.71 -6.25
CA CYS A 59 30.24 -10.58 -5.86
C CYS A 59 30.80 -9.14 -5.91
N GLY A 60 29.94 -8.12 -5.85
CA GLY A 60 30.27 -6.71 -5.89
C GLY A 60 29.60 -5.99 -7.05
N ILE A 61 28.72 -5.03 -6.74
CA ILE A 61 27.81 -4.45 -7.75
C ILE A 61 28.45 -3.37 -8.64
N LYS A 62 29.48 -2.67 -8.14
CA LYS A 62 30.04 -1.47 -8.81
C LYS A 62 30.52 -1.71 -10.24
N SER A 63 31.19 -2.84 -10.48
CA SER A 63 31.68 -3.17 -11.82
C SER A 63 30.56 -3.59 -12.77
N LYS A 64 29.43 -4.06 -12.23
CA LYS A 64 28.31 -4.59 -13.01
C LYS A 64 27.42 -3.46 -13.52
N LEU A 65 27.26 -2.39 -12.72
CA LEU A 65 26.58 -1.15 -13.11
C LEU A 65 27.25 -0.38 -14.26
N LEU A 66 28.48 -0.74 -14.65
CA LEU A 66 29.18 -0.14 -15.79
C LEU A 66 28.90 -0.90 -17.10
N SER A 67 28.25 -2.06 -17.05
CA SER A 67 27.98 -2.92 -18.21
C SER A 67 26.52 -2.75 -18.67
N PRO A 68 26.29 -2.34 -19.93
CA PRO A 68 24.94 -2.30 -20.52
C PRO A 68 24.24 -3.67 -20.51
N ASP A 69 25.01 -4.74 -20.61
CA ASP A 69 24.47 -6.10 -20.61
C ASP A 69 23.84 -6.48 -19.26
N PHE A 70 24.32 -5.89 -18.16
CA PHE A 70 23.73 -6.06 -16.84
C PHE A 70 22.33 -5.42 -16.77
N ASP A 71 22.17 -4.21 -17.33
CA ASP A 71 20.88 -3.52 -17.39
C ASP A 71 19.86 -4.30 -18.24
N ASP A 72 20.30 -4.80 -19.40
CA ASP A 72 19.49 -5.65 -20.27
C ASP A 72 19.08 -6.96 -19.59
N TYR A 73 19.98 -7.55 -18.80
CA TYR A 73 19.69 -8.77 -18.05
C TYR A 73 18.67 -8.54 -16.93
N ILE A 74 18.75 -7.43 -16.18
CA ILE A 74 17.85 -7.18 -15.05
C ILE A 74 16.47 -6.66 -15.47
N ALA A 75 16.36 -6.00 -16.62
CA ALA A 75 15.14 -5.33 -17.12
C ALA A 75 13.85 -6.21 -17.13
N PRO A 76 13.90 -7.52 -17.44
CA PRO A 76 12.73 -8.39 -17.47
C PRO A 76 12.19 -8.75 -16.08
N PHE A 77 12.96 -8.53 -15.01
CA PHE A 77 12.54 -8.87 -13.65
C PHE A 77 11.73 -7.73 -13.02
N ASP A 78 10.93 -8.13 -12.05
CA ASP A 78 10.08 -7.25 -11.26
C ASP A 78 10.70 -6.97 -9.88
N ILE A 79 11.33 -8.00 -9.31
CA ILE A 79 12.02 -7.94 -8.03
C ILE A 79 13.37 -8.64 -8.19
N LEU A 80 14.46 -8.00 -7.80
CA LEU A 80 15.78 -8.63 -7.73
C LEU A 80 16.32 -8.59 -6.31
N CYS A 81 16.83 -9.72 -5.82
CA CYS A 81 17.54 -9.85 -4.55
C CYS A 81 19.03 -10.01 -4.87
N LEU A 82 19.82 -8.96 -4.61
CA LEU A 82 21.25 -8.94 -4.88
C LEU A 82 22.04 -9.10 -3.59
N ASN A 83 22.97 -10.05 -3.59
CA ASN A 83 23.81 -10.34 -2.43
C ASN A 83 25.27 -9.98 -2.69
N GLU A 84 26.00 -9.72 -1.62
CA GLU A 84 27.41 -9.34 -1.65
C GLU A 84 27.67 -8.09 -2.51
N ILE A 85 26.81 -7.07 -2.37
CA ILE A 85 26.88 -5.83 -3.16
C ILE A 85 28.17 -5.02 -2.95
N LYS A 86 28.86 -5.18 -1.81
CA LYS A 86 30.15 -4.55 -1.48
C LYS A 86 30.15 -3.02 -1.62
N ILE A 87 29.12 -2.36 -1.10
CA ILE A 87 29.02 -0.89 -1.03
C ILE A 87 29.36 -0.35 0.36
N GLY A 88 29.78 0.91 0.43
CA GLY A 88 30.05 1.64 1.67
C GLY A 88 29.12 2.85 1.86
N LYS A 89 29.33 3.59 2.96
CA LYS A 89 28.45 4.70 3.40
C LYS A 89 28.24 5.83 2.37
N LEU A 90 29.23 6.07 1.51
CA LEU A 90 29.20 7.14 0.51
C LEU A 90 28.70 6.67 -0.86
N ASP A 91 28.49 5.38 -1.04
CA ASP A 91 28.04 4.82 -2.31
C ASP A 91 26.52 4.88 -2.41
N THR A 92 26.01 5.33 -3.56
CA THR A 92 24.59 5.22 -3.94
C THR A 92 24.45 4.24 -5.11
N ILE A 93 23.39 3.44 -5.11
CA ILE A 93 23.03 2.57 -6.22
C ILE A 93 21.78 3.17 -6.84
N GLU A 94 21.89 3.59 -8.09
CA GLU A 94 20.78 4.10 -8.91
C GLU A 94 20.70 3.24 -10.16
N ILE A 95 19.53 2.67 -10.40
CA ILE A 95 19.25 1.80 -11.54
C ILE A 95 17.90 2.23 -12.11
N ASP A 96 17.86 2.50 -13.42
CA ASP A 96 16.66 2.98 -14.08
C ASP A 96 15.50 1.98 -13.92
N ASN A 97 14.30 2.53 -13.65
CA ASN A 97 13.05 1.79 -13.42
C ASN A 97 12.97 0.95 -12.13
N PHE A 98 13.98 0.99 -11.26
CA PHE A 98 13.97 0.28 -9.98
C PHE A 98 14.16 1.23 -8.80
N GLU A 99 13.39 0.99 -7.74
CA GLU A 99 13.66 1.51 -6.42
C GLU A 99 14.57 0.53 -5.67
N VAL A 100 15.65 1.04 -5.07
CA VAL A 100 16.69 0.21 -4.45
C VAL A 100 16.64 0.33 -2.92
N TYR A 101 16.43 -0.81 -2.25
CA TYR A 101 16.50 -0.92 -0.79
C TYR A 101 17.69 -1.78 -0.41
N CYS A 102 18.66 -1.25 0.34
CA CYS A 102 19.86 -2.01 0.69
C CYS A 102 20.24 -1.86 2.17
N ASN A 103 20.86 -2.92 2.68
CA ASN A 103 21.53 -2.95 3.97
C ASN A 103 22.98 -3.39 3.78
N TYR A 104 23.90 -2.73 4.48
CA TYR A 104 25.33 -2.95 4.36
C TYR A 104 26.06 -2.56 5.64
N ARG A 105 27.32 -2.98 5.73
CA ARG A 105 28.21 -2.71 6.87
C ARG A 105 28.67 -1.26 6.88
N LYS A 106 28.32 -0.50 7.92
CA LYS A 106 28.62 0.94 8.01
C LYS A 106 30.05 1.25 8.45
N ASP A 107 30.69 0.37 9.23
CA ASP A 107 31.96 0.63 9.92
C ASP A 107 33.08 -0.36 9.52
N VAL A 108 33.30 -0.57 8.21
CA VAL A 108 34.36 -1.45 7.69
C VAL A 108 35.36 -0.68 6.83
N LYS A 109 36.66 -1.00 6.98
CA LYS A 109 37.76 -0.40 6.18
C LYS A 109 37.66 -0.74 4.69
N VAL A 110 37.07 -1.88 4.37
CA VAL A 110 36.86 -2.38 3.01
C VAL A 110 35.40 -2.82 2.89
N SER A 111 34.70 -2.28 1.89
CA SER A 111 33.31 -2.62 1.62
C SER A 111 33.18 -4.13 1.37
N SER A 112 32.37 -4.80 2.18
CA SER A 112 32.18 -6.26 2.15
C SER A 112 30.76 -6.63 2.54
N GLY A 113 30.27 -7.75 1.99
CA GLY A 113 28.89 -8.21 2.22
C GLY A 113 27.84 -7.25 1.68
N GLY A 114 26.73 -7.14 2.40
CA GLY A 114 25.57 -6.32 2.04
C GLY A 114 24.57 -7.05 1.15
N VAL A 115 23.33 -6.60 1.23
CA VAL A 115 22.18 -7.11 0.50
C VAL A 115 21.36 -5.94 -0.05
N ALA A 116 20.88 -6.07 -1.28
CA ALA A 116 20.00 -5.10 -1.91
C ALA A 116 18.77 -5.80 -2.50
N VAL A 117 17.64 -5.12 -2.47
CA VAL A 117 16.41 -5.50 -3.15
C VAL A 117 16.06 -4.38 -4.10
N LEU A 118 15.95 -4.71 -5.38
CA LEU A 118 15.49 -3.81 -6.44
C LEU A 118 14.03 -4.15 -6.71
N ILE A 119 13.14 -3.17 -6.60
CA ILE A 119 11.71 -3.33 -6.89
C ILE A 119 11.34 -2.39 -8.01
N LYS A 120 10.71 -2.92 -9.05
CA LYS A 120 10.28 -2.11 -10.20
C LYS A 120 9.35 -0.98 -9.74
N ASN A 121 9.52 0.22 -10.29
CA ASN A 121 8.86 1.44 -9.80
C ASN A 121 7.32 1.35 -9.79
N ASP A 122 6.74 0.60 -10.73
CA ASP A 122 5.29 0.37 -10.81
C ASP A 122 4.76 -0.55 -9.68
N LEU A 123 5.62 -1.40 -9.10
CA LEU A 123 5.29 -2.27 -7.97
C LEU A 123 5.48 -1.61 -6.61
N GLN A 124 6.26 -0.53 -6.51
CA GLN A 124 6.60 0.13 -5.24
C GLN A 124 5.37 0.44 -4.37
N LYS A 125 4.26 0.87 -4.99
CA LYS A 125 3.00 1.18 -4.28
C LYS A 125 2.34 -0.02 -3.58
N TYR A 126 2.72 -1.24 -3.97
CA TYR A 126 2.22 -2.50 -3.40
C TYR A 126 3.23 -3.18 -2.49
N VAL A 127 4.38 -2.54 -2.22
CA VAL A 127 5.42 -3.10 -1.36
C VAL A 127 5.54 -2.28 -0.08
N LYS A 128 5.54 -2.99 1.05
CA LYS A 128 5.84 -2.42 2.37
C LYS A 128 7.19 -2.89 2.87
N ILE A 129 8.17 -1.99 2.92
CA ILE A 129 9.49 -2.27 3.50
C ILE A 129 9.41 -2.27 5.04
N HIS A 130 10.05 -3.25 5.67
CA HIS A 130 10.17 -3.34 7.13
C HIS A 130 11.58 -2.95 7.58
N SER A 131 11.66 -2.10 8.60
CA SER A 131 12.92 -1.71 9.22
C SER A 131 13.62 -2.90 9.88
N THR A 132 14.90 -3.06 9.59
CA THR A 132 15.79 -4.05 10.18
C THR A 132 16.89 -3.36 10.97
N ASN A 133 17.46 -4.09 11.94
CA ASN A 133 18.60 -3.61 12.73
C ASN A 133 19.92 -4.32 12.36
N ASP A 134 19.84 -5.30 11.45
CA ASP A 134 20.97 -6.04 10.92
C ASP A 134 21.40 -5.52 9.54
N ASP A 135 22.58 -5.95 9.11
CA ASP A 135 23.24 -5.56 7.87
C ASP A 135 23.16 -6.63 6.78
N PHE A 136 22.42 -7.71 7.02
CA PHE A 136 22.45 -8.92 6.20
C PHE A 136 21.09 -9.36 5.66
N THR A 137 20.01 -8.66 6.01
CA THR A 137 18.66 -8.91 5.49
C THR A 137 17.96 -7.64 5.00
N VAL A 138 17.04 -7.79 4.06
CA VAL A 138 16.04 -6.79 3.69
C VAL A 138 14.67 -7.46 3.71
N TRP A 139 13.75 -6.94 4.54
CA TRP A 139 12.42 -7.50 4.72
C TRP A 139 11.36 -6.60 4.10
N PHE A 140 10.41 -7.19 3.39
CA PHE A 140 9.28 -6.47 2.83
C PHE A 140 8.04 -7.36 2.70
N THR A 141 6.86 -6.76 2.61
CA THR A 141 5.62 -7.48 2.32
C THR A 141 5.07 -7.02 0.97
N LEU A 142 4.72 -7.99 0.13
CA LEU A 142 3.96 -7.77 -1.10
C LEU A 142 2.47 -7.85 -0.79
N ASP A 143 1.73 -6.84 -1.23
CA ASP A 143 0.28 -6.80 -1.10
C ASP A 143 -0.38 -7.93 -1.92
N LYS A 144 -1.47 -8.48 -1.38
CA LYS A 144 -2.27 -9.52 -2.03
C LYS A 144 -2.84 -9.12 -3.38
N ILE A 145 -2.89 -7.83 -3.73
CA ILE A 145 -3.25 -7.37 -5.07
C ILE A 145 -2.34 -7.97 -6.15
N ILE A 146 -1.08 -8.26 -5.83
CA ILE A 146 -0.12 -8.78 -6.82
C ILE A 146 -0.39 -10.26 -7.08
N LEU A 147 -0.51 -11.09 -6.04
CA LEU A 147 -0.49 -12.56 -6.14
C LEU A 147 -1.80 -13.25 -5.71
N GLY A 148 -2.79 -12.49 -5.25
CA GLY A 148 -4.01 -13.00 -4.61
C GLY A 148 -3.85 -13.34 -3.12
N TYR A 149 -2.62 -13.27 -2.59
CA TYR A 149 -2.28 -13.50 -1.18
C TYR A 149 -1.14 -12.57 -0.74
N GLU A 150 -1.09 -12.20 0.54
CA GLU A 150 0.03 -11.43 1.08
C GLU A 150 1.28 -12.33 1.18
N LEU A 151 2.43 -11.82 0.74
CA LEU A 151 3.70 -12.52 0.80
C LEU A 151 4.72 -11.71 1.59
N LEU A 152 5.16 -12.25 2.72
CA LEU A 152 6.31 -11.75 3.47
C LEU A 152 7.59 -12.24 2.80
N PHE A 153 8.45 -11.31 2.41
CA PHE A 153 9.68 -11.56 1.69
C PHE A 153 10.90 -11.15 2.51
N CYS A 154 11.96 -11.95 2.44
CA CYS A 154 13.26 -11.68 3.04
C CYS A 154 14.37 -11.93 2.02
N ALA A 155 15.09 -10.90 1.61
CA ALA A 155 16.37 -11.10 0.93
C ALA A 155 17.47 -11.22 2.00
N ALA A 156 18.34 -12.23 1.91
CA ALA A 156 19.36 -12.47 2.94
C ALA A 156 20.74 -12.83 2.35
N TYR A 157 21.79 -12.26 2.95
CA TYR A 157 23.19 -12.64 2.71
C TYR A 157 23.87 -13.01 4.03
N ILE A 158 23.95 -14.30 4.36
CA ILE A 158 24.67 -14.76 5.56
C ILE A 158 26.13 -15.02 5.16
N PRO A 159 27.13 -14.38 5.80
CA PRO A 159 28.53 -14.58 5.47
C PRO A 159 28.99 -16.01 5.81
N PRO A 160 30.00 -16.58 5.12
CA PRO A 160 30.44 -17.95 5.36
C PRO A 160 30.87 -18.22 6.81
N TYR A 161 30.56 -19.43 7.31
CA TYR A 161 30.73 -19.87 8.70
C TYR A 161 32.15 -19.69 9.29
N ASN A 162 33.19 -19.64 8.46
CA ASN A 162 34.58 -19.51 8.92
C ASN A 162 35.14 -18.09 8.73
N THR A 163 34.28 -17.09 8.57
CA THR A 163 34.70 -15.69 8.43
C THR A 163 34.55 -14.94 9.75
N ASN A 164 35.31 -13.87 9.93
CA ASN A 164 35.20 -12.97 11.10
C ASN A 164 33.82 -12.31 11.24
N TYR A 165 32.98 -12.41 10.21
CA TYR A 165 31.63 -11.85 10.17
C TYR A 165 30.55 -12.88 10.51
N SER A 166 30.91 -14.17 10.59
CA SER A 166 30.00 -15.24 10.95
C SER A 166 29.63 -15.18 12.43
N LYS A 167 28.33 -15.29 12.73
CA LYS A 167 27.82 -15.42 14.10
C LYS A 167 26.73 -16.48 14.09
N ILE A 168 26.78 -17.41 15.03
CA ILE A 168 25.78 -18.49 15.09
C ILE A 168 24.36 -17.97 15.35
N GLU A 169 24.26 -16.82 16.02
CA GLU A 169 23.00 -16.14 16.37
C GLU A 169 22.28 -15.54 15.13
N MET A 170 22.87 -15.57 13.93
CA MET A 170 22.25 -14.98 12.74
C MET A 170 20.93 -15.67 12.35
N PHE A 171 20.86 -17.00 12.51
CA PHE A 171 19.61 -17.74 12.30
C PHE A 171 18.59 -17.44 13.40
N ASP A 172 19.03 -17.18 14.63
CA ASP A 172 18.13 -16.77 15.71
C ASP A 172 17.53 -15.38 15.42
N ILE A 173 18.31 -14.45 14.85
CA ILE A 173 17.83 -13.13 14.40
C ILE A 173 16.79 -13.29 13.27
N LEU A 174 17.03 -14.18 12.32
CA LEU A 174 16.09 -14.51 11.25
C LEU A 174 14.79 -15.11 11.81
N GLU A 175 14.89 -16.09 12.72
CA GLU A 175 13.74 -16.70 13.39
C GLU A 175 12.93 -15.66 14.19
N ASP A 176 13.60 -14.85 15.01
CA ASP A 176 12.94 -13.82 15.82
C ASP A 176 12.21 -12.81 14.93
N LYS A 177 12.83 -12.39 13.81
CA LYS A 177 12.22 -11.44 12.88
C LYS A 177 11.07 -12.05 12.08
N TYR A 178 11.21 -13.31 11.66
CA TYR A 178 10.11 -14.07 11.08
C TYR A 178 8.94 -14.13 12.06
N LEU A 179 9.15 -14.52 13.31
CA LEU A 179 8.09 -14.61 14.33
C LEU A 179 7.47 -13.23 14.68
N GLU A 180 8.23 -12.15 14.55
CA GLU A 180 7.73 -10.78 14.71
C GLU A 180 6.75 -10.38 13.60
N LEU A 181 7.08 -10.71 12.34
CA LEU A 181 6.38 -10.23 11.15
C LEU A 181 5.31 -11.20 10.63
N HIS A 182 5.55 -12.51 10.75
CA HIS A 182 4.70 -13.57 10.23
C HIS A 182 3.40 -13.69 11.01
N LYS A 183 2.28 -13.87 10.29
CA LYS A 183 0.94 -14.11 10.84
C LYS A 183 0.32 -15.28 10.08
N GLN A 184 -0.71 -15.91 10.65
CA GLN A 184 -1.31 -17.14 10.11
C GLN A 184 -1.67 -17.09 8.60
N ASP A 185 -2.09 -15.94 8.07
CA ASP A 185 -2.52 -15.82 6.66
C ASP A 185 -1.42 -15.31 5.70
N LEU A 186 -0.21 -15.01 6.18
CA LEU A 186 0.88 -14.55 5.33
C LEU A 186 1.69 -15.74 4.82
N LYS A 187 1.89 -15.83 3.50
CA LYS A 187 2.91 -16.72 2.95
C LYS A 187 4.30 -16.11 3.18
N PHE A 188 5.32 -16.94 3.23
CA PHE A 188 6.69 -16.51 3.43
C PHE A 188 7.61 -16.97 2.30
N CYS A 189 8.57 -16.12 1.93
CA CYS A 189 9.69 -16.43 1.05
C CYS A 189 10.96 -15.74 1.56
N LEU A 190 12.04 -16.51 1.67
CA LEU A 190 13.39 -16.02 1.85
C LEU A 190 14.22 -16.41 0.64
N LEU A 191 14.93 -15.44 0.05
CA LEU A 191 15.87 -15.65 -1.04
C LEU A 191 17.25 -15.13 -0.68
N GLY A 192 18.27 -15.91 -1.01
CA GLY A 192 19.63 -15.42 -1.07
C GLY A 192 20.70 -16.42 -0.67
N ASP A 193 21.91 -15.92 -0.51
CA ASP A 193 23.11 -16.67 -0.19
C ASP A 193 23.21 -16.77 1.33
N VAL A 194 22.74 -17.88 1.86
CA VAL A 194 22.74 -18.16 3.29
C VAL A 194 23.99 -18.93 3.73
N ASN A 195 24.92 -19.22 2.81
CA ASN A 195 26.14 -20.02 3.06
C ASN A 195 25.90 -21.31 3.87
N SER A 196 24.70 -21.88 3.74
CA SER A 196 24.22 -23.04 4.50
C SER A 196 24.27 -24.28 3.63
N ARG A 197 25.32 -25.08 3.77
CA ARG A 197 25.46 -26.33 3.04
C ARG A 197 24.70 -27.39 3.81
N THR A 198 23.51 -27.72 3.35
CA THR A 198 22.57 -28.62 4.03
C THR A 198 22.76 -30.08 3.63
N GLY A 199 23.58 -30.37 2.61
CA GLY A 199 23.75 -31.73 2.10
C GLY A 199 22.41 -32.38 1.74
N GLN A 200 22.26 -33.63 2.17
CA GLN A 200 21.02 -34.41 2.09
C GLN A 200 20.11 -34.29 3.32
N LEU A 201 20.38 -33.37 4.27
CA LEU A 201 19.52 -33.18 5.44
C LEU A 201 18.12 -32.77 5.03
N GLN A 202 17.12 -33.33 5.67
CA GLN A 202 15.72 -33.07 5.36
C GLN A 202 15.14 -32.04 6.30
N ASP A 203 14.38 -31.12 5.73
CA ASP A 203 13.54 -30.13 6.41
C ASP A 203 12.12 -30.68 6.68
N THR A 204 11.91 -31.98 6.43
CA THR A 204 10.71 -32.75 6.76
C THR A 204 11.10 -33.95 7.61
N VAL A 205 10.23 -34.35 8.55
CA VAL A 205 10.44 -35.54 9.39
C VAL A 205 9.46 -36.61 8.95
N THR A 206 9.97 -37.72 8.43
CA THR A 206 9.26 -38.97 8.15
C THR A 206 9.71 -40.08 9.12
N PRO A 207 8.95 -41.18 9.29
CA PRO A 207 9.36 -42.30 10.15
C PRO A 207 10.71 -42.93 9.78
N ASN A 208 11.19 -42.71 8.55
CA ASN A 208 12.47 -43.21 8.02
C ASN A 208 13.56 -42.13 7.95
N THR A 209 13.38 -40.97 8.61
CA THR A 209 14.39 -39.90 8.60
C THR A 209 15.67 -40.42 9.27
N SER A 210 16.81 -40.15 8.63
CA SER A 210 18.12 -40.71 8.99
C SER A 210 18.51 -40.48 10.46
N ASN A 211 19.35 -41.38 11.00
CA ASN A 211 19.97 -41.31 12.35
C ASN A 211 20.98 -40.15 12.51
N HIS A 212 20.75 -38.99 11.88
CA HIS A 212 21.59 -37.82 12.08
C HIS A 212 21.31 -37.23 13.47
N THR A 213 22.35 -36.89 14.23
CA THR A 213 22.26 -36.40 15.62
C THR A 213 21.34 -35.19 15.79
N LEU A 214 21.20 -34.39 14.74
CA LEU A 214 20.24 -33.28 14.64
C LEU A 214 18.81 -33.69 15.01
N TYR A 215 18.35 -34.85 14.54
CA TYR A 215 16.97 -35.31 14.73
C TYR A 215 16.75 -36.01 16.08
N ASN A 216 17.81 -36.47 16.74
CA ASN A 216 17.75 -37.22 18.00
C ASN A 216 17.27 -36.38 19.21
N HIS A 217 17.23 -35.05 19.08
CA HIS A 217 16.82 -34.11 20.13
C HIS A 217 15.47 -33.44 19.86
N LEU A 218 14.77 -33.84 18.80
CA LEU A 218 13.40 -33.40 18.54
C LEU A 218 12.47 -34.23 19.43
N ASP A 219 11.91 -33.63 20.49
CA ASP A 219 10.98 -34.31 21.40
C ASP A 219 9.83 -34.99 20.62
N ASP A 220 9.29 -36.10 21.13
CA ASP A 220 8.17 -36.87 20.53
C ASP A 220 6.92 -36.01 20.20
N TYR A 221 6.80 -34.79 20.73
CA TYR A 221 5.73 -33.83 20.45
C TYR A 221 6.01 -32.84 19.29
N MET A 222 7.22 -32.85 18.73
CA MET A 222 7.56 -32.18 17.45
C MET A 222 7.21 -33.07 16.24
N ILE A 223 6.82 -34.32 16.50
CA ILE A 223 6.38 -35.31 15.51
C ILE A 223 4.88 -35.13 15.27
N ASP A 224 4.48 -33.96 14.81
CA ASP A 224 3.29 -33.84 13.97
C ASP A 224 3.57 -32.92 12.79
N ASN A 225 4.70 -33.18 12.12
CA ASN A 225 4.99 -32.67 10.77
C ASN A 225 4.19 -33.43 9.69
N SER A 226 3.18 -34.22 10.09
CA SER A 226 2.21 -34.82 9.18
C SER A 226 1.60 -33.73 8.32
N ASP A 227 1.22 -32.60 8.92
CA ASP A 227 0.72 -31.43 8.21
C ASP A 227 1.69 -30.96 7.12
N LEU A 228 2.99 -30.75 7.41
CA LEU A 228 3.95 -30.30 6.39
C LEU A 228 4.12 -31.33 5.26
N ALA A 229 4.30 -32.61 5.60
CA ALA A 229 4.47 -33.68 4.63
C ALA A 229 3.20 -33.87 3.78
N ASP A 230 2.02 -33.76 4.39
CA ASP A 230 0.72 -33.85 3.74
C ASP A 230 0.46 -32.64 2.85
N HIS A 231 0.83 -31.43 3.27
CA HIS A 231 0.77 -30.23 2.42
C HIS A 231 1.71 -30.34 1.22
N LEU A 232 2.93 -30.85 1.40
CA LEU A 232 3.85 -31.05 0.27
C LEU A 232 3.30 -32.11 -0.71
N LYS A 233 2.79 -33.22 -0.17
CA LYS A 233 2.21 -34.32 -0.94
C LYS A 233 0.94 -33.91 -1.67
N SER A 234 0.04 -33.17 -1.02
CA SER A 234 -1.19 -32.64 -1.64
C SER A 234 -0.90 -31.66 -2.77
N ASN A 235 0.27 -31.00 -2.72
CA ASN A 235 0.70 -30.00 -3.70
C ASN A 235 1.67 -30.56 -4.76
N GLY A 236 1.80 -31.88 -4.87
CA GLY A 236 2.64 -32.53 -5.89
C GLY A 236 4.15 -32.29 -5.75
N CYS A 237 4.60 -31.79 -4.60
CA CYS A 237 6.01 -31.56 -4.32
C CYS A 237 6.64 -32.78 -3.62
N PRO A 238 7.90 -33.14 -3.92
CA PRO A 238 8.62 -34.17 -3.18
C PRO A 238 8.70 -33.82 -1.69
N ILE A 239 8.27 -34.76 -0.84
CA ILE A 239 8.39 -34.63 0.62
C ILE A 239 9.86 -34.46 1.00
N MET A 240 10.72 -35.26 0.37
CA MET A 240 12.16 -35.23 0.54
C MET A 240 12.77 -34.35 -0.55
N ARG A 241 13.62 -33.40 -0.17
CA ARG A 241 14.35 -32.57 -1.15
C ARG A 241 15.61 -33.30 -1.62
N THR A 242 16.03 -33.03 -2.85
CA THR A 242 17.30 -33.50 -3.41
C THR A 242 18.32 -32.36 -3.44
N SER A 243 19.60 -32.67 -3.28
CA SER A 243 20.69 -31.72 -3.50
C SER A 243 21.86 -32.40 -4.19
N LYS A 244 22.55 -31.73 -5.10
CA LYS A 244 23.86 -32.19 -5.60
C LYS A 244 24.98 -31.94 -4.58
N ASP A 245 24.81 -30.96 -3.70
CA ASP A 245 25.73 -30.76 -2.59
C ASP A 245 25.49 -31.85 -1.53
N THR A 246 26.55 -32.59 -1.20
CA THR A 246 26.52 -33.66 -0.19
C THR A 246 27.15 -33.21 1.13
N ILE A 247 27.79 -32.03 1.17
CA ILE A 247 28.49 -31.53 2.34
C ILE A 247 27.48 -30.85 3.27
N ILE A 248 27.63 -31.13 4.56
CA ILE A 248 26.88 -30.49 5.64
C ILE A 248 27.83 -29.56 6.40
N ASN A 249 27.43 -28.31 6.63
CA ASN A 249 28.10 -27.41 7.56
C ASN A 249 27.18 -27.00 8.71
N ARG A 250 27.74 -26.33 9.73
CA ARG A 250 26.98 -25.92 10.93
C ARG A 250 25.80 -25.00 10.61
N TYR A 251 25.92 -24.14 9.59
CA TYR A 251 24.82 -23.32 9.12
C TYR A 251 23.74 -24.13 8.39
N GLY A 252 24.13 -25.18 7.68
CA GLY A 252 23.20 -26.17 7.14
C GLY A 252 22.35 -26.83 8.22
N GLU A 253 22.96 -27.25 9.32
CA GLU A 253 22.21 -27.80 10.46
C GLU A 253 21.26 -26.77 11.08
N ARG A 254 21.71 -25.53 11.29
CA ARG A 254 20.87 -24.44 11.82
C ARG A 254 19.73 -24.07 10.88
N LEU A 255 19.96 -24.09 9.57
CA LEU A 255 18.95 -23.82 8.58
C LEU A 255 17.85 -24.90 8.60
N ILE A 256 18.24 -26.17 8.69
CA ILE A 256 17.27 -27.28 8.79
C ILE A 256 16.49 -27.18 10.09
N GLU A 257 17.15 -26.89 11.22
CA GLU A 257 16.49 -26.66 12.51
C GLU A 257 15.47 -25.50 12.43
N MET A 258 15.84 -24.38 11.80
CA MET A 258 14.93 -23.25 11.58
C MET A 258 13.73 -23.66 10.71
N CYS A 259 13.94 -24.43 9.64
CA CYS A 259 12.87 -24.91 8.78
C CYS A 259 11.86 -25.77 9.56
N LEU A 260 12.37 -26.71 10.36
CA LEU A 260 11.55 -27.57 11.22
C LEU A 260 10.80 -26.78 12.29
N ASN A 261 11.47 -25.82 12.95
CA ASN A 261 10.88 -25.00 14.01
C ASN A 261 9.74 -24.11 13.50
N LEU A 262 9.85 -23.61 12.27
CA LEU A 262 8.92 -22.64 11.68
C LEU A 262 7.88 -23.28 10.74
N GLY A 263 8.03 -24.57 10.40
CA GLY A 263 7.16 -25.24 9.43
C GLY A 263 7.32 -24.68 8.00
N ILE A 264 8.52 -24.23 7.66
CA ILE A 264 8.90 -23.72 6.32
C ILE A 264 9.84 -24.72 5.64
N CYS A 265 10.01 -24.60 4.32
CA CYS A 265 10.71 -25.60 3.54
C CYS A 265 11.60 -24.98 2.46
N ILE A 266 12.67 -25.69 2.09
CA ILE A 266 13.61 -25.32 1.03
C ILE A 266 13.00 -25.73 -0.32
N ALA A 267 12.97 -24.79 -1.27
CA ALA A 267 12.42 -25.02 -2.60
C ALA A 267 13.43 -25.65 -3.57
N ASN A 268 14.73 -25.38 -3.40
CA ASN A 268 15.81 -26.01 -4.17
C ASN A 268 15.70 -27.54 -4.08
N GLY A 269 15.76 -28.22 -5.22
CA GLY A 269 15.57 -29.66 -5.31
C GLY A 269 14.12 -30.16 -5.22
N ARG A 270 13.14 -29.26 -5.06
CA ARG A 270 11.75 -29.61 -4.74
C ARG A 270 10.70 -29.05 -5.72
N CYS A 271 10.99 -27.98 -6.46
CA CYS A 271 10.02 -27.41 -7.41
C CYS A 271 10.63 -26.98 -8.76
N GLY A 272 9.75 -26.72 -9.73
CA GLY A 272 10.09 -26.29 -11.09
C GLY A 272 11.05 -27.24 -11.81
N LYS A 273 12.00 -26.68 -12.55
CA LYS A 273 13.02 -27.45 -13.31
C LYS A 273 14.10 -28.05 -12.41
N ASP A 274 14.14 -27.68 -11.13
CA ASP A 274 15.12 -28.18 -10.17
C ASP A 274 14.60 -29.36 -9.31
N ILE A 275 13.35 -29.79 -9.55
CA ILE A 275 12.73 -30.91 -8.85
C ILE A 275 13.56 -32.20 -8.99
N ASN A 276 13.89 -32.85 -7.87
CA ASN A 276 14.74 -34.04 -7.81
C ASN A 276 16.16 -33.87 -8.40
N VAL A 277 16.61 -32.63 -8.61
CA VAL A 277 17.96 -32.33 -9.09
C VAL A 277 18.76 -31.63 -7.99
N GLY A 278 18.28 -30.49 -7.51
CA GLY A 278 18.98 -29.68 -6.50
C GLY A 278 20.34 -29.19 -7.00
N ASN A 279 20.35 -28.50 -8.14
CA ASN A 279 21.55 -28.06 -8.81
C ASN A 279 22.43 -27.13 -7.97
N TYR A 280 23.74 -27.17 -8.24
CA TYR A 280 24.71 -26.25 -7.65
C TYR A 280 24.36 -24.80 -7.98
N THR A 281 24.45 -23.94 -6.97
CA THR A 281 24.25 -22.49 -7.13
C THR A 281 25.55 -21.71 -7.10
N CYS A 282 26.65 -22.33 -6.64
CA CYS A 282 27.96 -21.70 -6.56
C CYS A 282 29.09 -22.67 -6.96
N ASP A 283 29.92 -22.25 -7.92
CA ASP A 283 31.18 -22.87 -8.37
C ASP A 283 31.11 -24.39 -8.65
N GLU A 284 29.93 -24.88 -9.06
CA GLU A 284 29.62 -26.32 -9.24
C GLU A 284 30.00 -27.21 -8.04
N LYS A 285 30.06 -26.62 -6.84
CA LYS A 285 30.52 -27.29 -5.63
C LYS A 285 29.52 -27.23 -4.50
N SER A 286 28.67 -26.20 -4.46
CA SER A 286 27.79 -25.97 -3.32
C SER A 286 26.42 -25.44 -3.71
N VAL A 287 25.45 -25.74 -2.86
CA VAL A 287 24.09 -25.18 -2.90
C VAL A 287 23.97 -24.29 -1.67
N VAL A 288 24.25 -23.00 -1.86
CA VAL A 288 24.29 -22.00 -0.77
C VAL A 288 23.34 -20.84 -1.01
N ASP A 289 22.95 -20.62 -2.27
CA ASP A 289 21.86 -19.73 -2.64
C ASP A 289 20.58 -20.55 -2.58
N CYS A 290 19.66 -20.17 -1.70
CA CYS A 290 18.44 -20.94 -1.49
C CYS A 290 17.18 -20.07 -1.53
N MET A 291 16.10 -20.71 -1.95
CA MET A 291 14.75 -20.26 -1.67
C MET A 291 14.17 -21.09 -0.53
N ILE A 292 13.78 -20.43 0.55
CA ILE A 292 13.06 -21.03 1.68
C ILE A 292 11.68 -20.40 1.73
N CYS A 293 10.63 -21.19 1.84
CA CYS A 293 9.27 -20.66 1.77
C CYS A 293 8.25 -21.45 2.58
N SER A 294 7.10 -20.84 2.80
CA SER A 294 5.92 -21.58 3.27
C SER A 294 5.55 -22.66 2.23
N PRO A 295 5.14 -23.87 2.65
CA PRO A 295 4.81 -24.97 1.74
C PRO A 295 3.75 -24.62 0.71
N GLN A 296 2.77 -23.79 1.11
CA GLN A 296 1.68 -23.33 0.26
C GLN A 296 2.13 -22.36 -0.84
N LEU A 297 3.36 -21.82 -0.77
CA LEU A 297 3.90 -20.97 -1.82
C LEU A 297 4.39 -21.79 -3.01
N LEU A 298 4.88 -23.02 -2.77
CA LEU A 298 5.42 -23.89 -3.83
C LEU A 298 4.42 -24.14 -4.97
N TYR A 299 3.13 -24.23 -4.66
CA TYR A 299 2.06 -24.38 -5.66
C TYR A 299 1.91 -23.17 -6.59
N ASN A 300 2.24 -21.97 -6.10
CA ASN A 300 2.11 -20.74 -6.88
C ASN A 300 3.37 -20.40 -7.67
N ILE A 301 4.40 -21.24 -7.59
CA ILE A 301 5.61 -21.10 -8.39
C ILE A 301 5.37 -21.78 -9.72
N GLU A 302 5.26 -20.98 -10.76
CA GLU A 302 5.10 -21.44 -12.14
C GLU A 302 6.45 -21.84 -12.75
N GLU A 303 7.48 -21.05 -12.45
CA GLU A 303 8.85 -21.31 -12.90
C GLU A 303 9.79 -21.23 -11.71
N PHE A 304 10.62 -22.26 -11.54
CA PHE A 304 11.76 -22.26 -10.63
C PHE A 304 12.92 -22.94 -11.34
N TYR A 305 14.04 -22.24 -11.53
CA TYR A 305 15.24 -22.83 -12.08
C TYR A 305 16.51 -22.07 -11.68
N ILE A 306 17.63 -22.79 -11.68
CA ILE A 306 18.97 -22.21 -11.50
C ILE A 306 19.49 -21.86 -12.90
N GLY A 307 19.83 -20.60 -13.12
CA GLY A 307 20.35 -20.13 -14.39
C GLY A 307 21.78 -20.59 -14.67
N ASP A 308 22.24 -20.32 -15.88
CA ASP A 308 23.62 -20.58 -16.25
C ASP A 308 24.59 -19.60 -15.57
N PHE A 309 25.83 -20.04 -15.43
CA PHE A 309 26.88 -19.18 -14.89
C PHE A 309 27.34 -18.20 -15.96
N GLU A 310 27.30 -16.92 -15.64
CA GLU A 310 27.75 -15.85 -16.52
C GLU A 310 28.74 -14.93 -15.77
N ASN A 311 29.97 -14.84 -16.28
CA ASN A 311 31.05 -14.03 -15.69
C ASN A 311 30.69 -12.54 -15.52
N MET A 312 29.77 -12.04 -16.35
CA MET A 312 29.28 -10.66 -16.29
C MET A 312 28.37 -10.41 -15.08
N LEU A 313 27.69 -11.44 -14.57
CA LEU A 313 26.70 -11.32 -13.49
C LEU A 313 27.28 -11.61 -12.11
N SER A 314 28.17 -12.60 -12.02
CA SER A 314 28.81 -13.03 -10.78
C SER A 314 30.17 -13.66 -11.08
N ASP A 315 31.04 -13.66 -10.08
CA ASP A 315 32.36 -14.30 -10.21
C ASP A 315 32.27 -15.82 -10.00
N LYS A 316 31.22 -16.31 -9.32
CA LYS A 316 31.09 -17.74 -8.95
C LYS A 316 29.65 -18.24 -8.71
N HIS A 317 28.65 -17.38 -8.64
CA HIS A 317 27.27 -17.76 -8.35
C HIS A 317 26.40 -17.79 -9.60
N ARG A 318 25.39 -18.65 -9.57
CA ARG A 318 24.34 -18.76 -10.57
C ARG A 318 23.07 -18.08 -10.06
N PRO A 319 22.31 -17.37 -10.92
CA PRO A 319 21.06 -16.73 -10.54
C PRO A 319 19.97 -17.78 -10.27
N ILE A 320 19.10 -17.51 -9.30
CA ILE A 320 17.87 -18.26 -9.06
C ILE A 320 16.71 -17.48 -9.68
N HIS A 321 15.99 -18.10 -10.61
CA HIS A 321 14.85 -17.50 -11.30
C HIS A 321 13.55 -18.09 -10.78
N ILE A 322 12.61 -17.21 -10.43
CA ILE A 322 11.29 -17.56 -9.91
C ILE A 322 10.24 -16.77 -10.68
N ALA A 323 9.19 -17.45 -11.15
CA ALA A 323 7.97 -16.80 -11.62
C ALA A 323 6.79 -17.23 -10.76
N LEU A 324 6.10 -16.24 -10.17
CA LEU A 324 4.84 -16.45 -9.45
C LEU A 324 3.68 -15.98 -10.32
N THR A 325 2.56 -16.68 -10.28
CA THR A 325 1.34 -16.23 -10.98
C THR A 325 0.81 -14.95 -10.33
N SER A 326 0.72 -13.89 -11.13
CA SER A 326 0.19 -12.57 -10.78
C SER A 326 -1.28 -12.46 -11.16
N VAL A 327 -2.10 -11.96 -10.25
CA VAL A 327 -3.53 -11.65 -10.51
C VAL A 327 -3.74 -10.21 -10.99
N LEU A 328 -2.68 -9.41 -11.00
CA LEU A 328 -2.68 -8.04 -11.50
C LEU A 328 -2.51 -8.02 -13.03
N GLU A 329 -3.56 -7.63 -13.77
CA GLU A 329 -3.46 -7.32 -15.20
C GLU A 329 -2.64 -6.05 -15.40
N ARG A 330 -1.42 -6.18 -15.96
CA ARG A 330 -0.52 -5.05 -16.18
C ARG A 330 -0.74 -4.45 -17.57
N SER A 331 -1.33 -3.25 -17.64
CA SER A 331 -1.30 -2.40 -18.83
C SER A 331 -0.14 -1.40 -18.73
N ARG A 332 0.65 -1.25 -19.82
CA ARG A 332 1.79 -0.32 -19.86
C ARG A 332 1.31 1.12 -19.66
N PRO A 333 1.85 1.90 -18.71
CA PRO A 333 1.69 3.35 -18.70
C PRO A 333 2.72 4.00 -19.64
N PRO A 334 2.40 5.15 -20.25
CA PRO A 334 3.38 5.95 -20.98
C PRO A 334 4.41 6.53 -20.00
N ILE A 335 5.64 6.66 -20.49
CA ILE A 335 6.80 7.24 -19.80
C ILE A 335 6.39 8.57 -19.14
N LYS A 336 6.36 8.59 -17.81
CA LYS A 336 6.34 9.84 -17.04
C LYS A 336 7.78 10.22 -16.77
N THR A 337 8.17 11.38 -17.27
CA THR A 337 9.42 12.05 -16.93
C THR A 337 9.48 12.31 -15.42
N SER A 338 10.67 12.07 -14.88
CA SER A 338 11.05 12.30 -13.49
C SER A 338 10.77 13.74 -13.07
N ASN A 339 9.94 13.89 -12.03
CA ASN A 339 10.08 14.90 -10.99
C ASN A 339 9.29 14.41 -9.78
N GLY A 340 10.03 14.05 -8.72
CA GLY A 340 9.48 13.72 -7.42
C GLY A 340 8.84 14.96 -6.80
N ASN A 341 7.54 15.16 -7.04
CA ASN A 341 6.77 16.16 -6.32
C ASN A 341 6.28 15.55 -5.01
N THR A 342 7.00 15.81 -3.92
CA THR A 342 6.39 15.83 -2.59
C THR A 342 5.25 16.84 -2.64
N ARG A 343 4.01 16.36 -2.67
CA ARG A 343 2.85 17.27 -2.62
C ARG A 343 2.61 17.64 -1.16
N PRO A 344 2.69 18.92 -0.77
CA PRO A 344 2.26 19.34 0.55
C PRO A 344 0.77 19.01 0.69
N VAL A 345 0.42 18.24 1.73
CA VAL A 345 -0.98 17.93 2.03
C VAL A 345 -1.40 18.73 3.25
N THR A 346 -2.41 19.57 3.07
CA THR A 346 -3.03 20.33 4.16
C THR A 346 -3.94 19.38 4.95
N LYS A 347 -3.62 19.15 6.22
CA LYS A 347 -4.47 18.38 7.13
C LYS A 347 -5.24 19.34 8.04
N ILE A 348 -6.57 19.22 8.00
CA ILE A 348 -7.49 20.04 8.79
C ILE A 348 -8.08 19.18 9.90
N ASN A 349 -8.01 19.66 11.14
CA ASN A 349 -8.60 18.98 12.29
C ASN A 349 -9.25 20.00 13.24
N TRP A 350 -10.55 20.19 13.09
CA TRP A 350 -11.34 21.04 13.98
C TRP A 350 -11.37 20.48 15.40
N LYS A 351 -11.22 21.35 16.38
CA LYS A 351 -11.50 21.05 17.78
C LYS A 351 -12.26 22.21 18.41
N ASN A 352 -13.25 21.91 19.24
CA ASN A 352 -14.14 22.92 19.81
C ASN A 352 -13.43 23.91 20.75
N ASP A 353 -12.31 23.52 21.36
CA ASP A 353 -11.45 24.39 22.16
C ASP A 353 -10.73 25.47 21.33
N LEU A 354 -10.61 25.28 20.01
CA LEU A 354 -9.98 26.25 19.10
C LEU A 354 -10.99 27.20 18.44
N GLN A 355 -12.26 27.14 18.84
CA GLN A 355 -13.33 27.93 18.24
C GLN A 355 -13.11 29.44 18.42
N GLU A 356 -12.83 29.87 19.65
CA GLU A 356 -12.65 31.29 19.97
C GLU A 356 -11.42 31.85 19.25
N ASP A 357 -10.29 31.12 19.30
CA ASP A 357 -9.07 31.46 18.59
C ASP A 357 -9.32 31.62 17.08
N PHE A 358 -10.09 30.71 16.47
CA PHE A 358 -10.45 30.79 15.06
C PHE A 358 -11.26 32.05 14.76
N SER A 359 -12.32 32.32 15.52
CA SER A 359 -13.15 33.51 15.31
C SER A 359 -12.35 34.81 15.52
N MET A 360 -11.44 34.86 16.48
CA MET A 360 -10.61 36.03 16.77
C MET A 360 -9.52 36.29 15.72
N ASN A 361 -9.04 35.25 15.04
CA ASN A 361 -8.01 35.36 14.00
C ASN A 361 -8.58 35.59 12.59
N ILE A 362 -9.89 35.81 12.46
CA ILE A 362 -10.49 36.22 11.19
C ILE A 362 -10.11 37.68 10.91
N ASN A 363 -9.56 37.93 9.72
CA ASN A 363 -9.14 39.27 9.30
C ASN A 363 -10.36 40.11 8.88
N GLU A 364 -10.83 40.98 9.78
CA GLU A 364 -11.98 41.87 9.54
C GLU A 364 -11.69 42.95 8.47
N ASP A 365 -10.44 43.37 8.30
CA ASP A 365 -10.05 44.35 7.26
C ASP A 365 -10.20 43.75 5.86
N GLU A 366 -9.77 42.50 5.67
CA GLU A 366 -9.95 41.76 4.41
C GLU A 366 -11.44 41.45 4.16
N ILE A 367 -12.24 41.15 5.19
CA ILE A 367 -13.70 41.04 5.04
C ILE A 367 -14.29 42.35 4.51
N SER A 368 -13.89 43.48 5.10
CA SER A 368 -14.37 44.81 4.69
C SER A 368 -13.99 45.11 3.25
N ARG A 369 -12.77 44.74 2.84
CA ARG A 369 -12.31 44.87 1.45
C ARG A 369 -13.10 43.99 0.49
N ILE A 370 -13.38 42.73 0.83
CA ILE A 370 -14.19 41.83 -0.01
C ILE A 370 -15.62 42.37 -0.13
N ASN A 371 -16.19 42.88 0.96
CA ASN A 371 -17.52 43.50 0.93
C ASN A 371 -17.53 44.72 0.01
N GLN A 372 -16.51 45.59 0.06
CA GLN A 372 -16.38 46.70 -0.88
C GLN A 372 -16.31 46.23 -2.34
N ILE A 373 -15.55 45.16 -2.62
CA ILE A 373 -15.52 44.57 -3.96
C ILE A 373 -16.92 44.09 -4.36
N LEU A 374 -17.57 43.29 -3.51
CA LEU A 374 -18.91 42.74 -3.79
C LEU A 374 -19.97 43.82 -4.02
N TYR A 375 -19.95 44.92 -3.26
CA TYR A 375 -20.94 46.00 -3.40
C TYR A 375 -20.65 46.96 -4.56
N ASN A 376 -19.38 47.15 -4.91
CA ASN A 376 -18.99 48.04 -6.02
C ASN A 376 -19.01 47.34 -7.39
N THR A 377 -19.21 46.03 -7.40
CA THR A 377 -19.21 45.24 -8.63
C THR A 377 -20.61 45.23 -9.23
N GLU A 378 -20.76 45.76 -10.44
CA GLU A 378 -22.03 45.67 -11.18
C GLU A 378 -22.25 44.21 -11.64
N PRO A 379 -23.41 43.58 -11.34
CA PRO A 379 -23.66 42.18 -11.67
C PRO A 379 -23.42 41.82 -13.14
N CYS A 380 -23.81 42.70 -14.07
CA CYS A 380 -23.62 42.51 -15.51
C CYS A 380 -22.16 42.54 -15.97
N SER A 381 -21.23 43.00 -15.13
CA SER A 381 -19.79 43.12 -15.42
C SER A 381 -18.96 41.95 -14.88
N VAL A 382 -19.54 41.07 -14.08
CA VAL A 382 -18.83 39.93 -13.48
C VAL A 382 -18.75 38.77 -14.44
N ASP A 383 -17.53 38.48 -14.89
CA ASP A 383 -17.23 37.25 -15.59
C ASP A 383 -16.93 36.11 -14.59
N GLN A 384 -16.85 34.87 -15.10
CA GLN A 384 -16.51 33.68 -14.31
C GLN A 384 -15.21 33.88 -13.51
N THR A 385 -14.23 34.57 -14.08
CA THR A 385 -12.92 34.83 -13.47
C THR A 385 -13.04 35.71 -12.22
N GLY A 386 -13.81 36.78 -12.29
CA GLY A 386 -14.07 37.69 -11.18
C GLY A 386 -14.79 36.99 -10.03
N LEU A 387 -15.81 36.19 -10.34
CA LEU A 387 -16.54 35.42 -9.33
C LEU A 387 -15.64 34.38 -8.64
N ASP A 388 -14.85 33.64 -9.41
CA ASP A 388 -13.88 32.67 -8.88
C ASP A 388 -12.83 33.34 -7.99
N TYR A 389 -12.39 34.55 -8.35
CA TYR A 389 -11.47 35.34 -7.55
C TYR A 389 -12.07 35.74 -6.19
N ILE A 390 -13.31 36.22 -6.17
CA ILE A 390 -14.01 36.59 -4.92
C ILE A 390 -14.15 35.38 -3.99
N VAL A 391 -14.57 34.22 -4.52
CA VAL A 391 -14.70 32.99 -3.72
C VAL A 391 -13.35 32.51 -3.19
N LYS A 392 -12.27 32.65 -3.98
CA LYS A 392 -10.91 32.34 -3.52
C LYS A 392 -10.45 33.22 -2.36
N LEU A 393 -10.76 34.52 -2.39
CA LEU A 393 -10.46 35.46 -1.30
C LEU A 393 -11.24 35.10 -0.02
N ILE A 394 -12.53 34.80 -0.13
CA ILE A 394 -13.33 34.35 1.02
C ILE A 394 -12.73 33.06 1.60
N GLY A 395 -12.32 32.13 0.74
CA GLY A 395 -11.64 30.91 1.13
C GLY A 395 -10.28 31.13 1.81
N SER A 396 -9.51 32.16 1.41
CA SER A 396 -8.19 32.44 2.01
C SER A 396 -8.33 32.94 3.45
N ILE A 397 -9.32 33.79 3.73
CA ILE A 397 -9.61 34.27 5.10
C ILE A 397 -9.81 33.10 6.06
N PHE A 398 -10.61 32.10 5.65
CA PHE A 398 -10.82 30.91 6.48
C PHE A 398 -9.54 30.09 6.67
N ARG A 399 -8.78 29.88 5.59
CA ARG A 399 -7.57 29.05 5.65
C ARG A 399 -6.46 29.70 6.47
N GLU A 400 -6.32 31.02 6.39
CA GLU A 400 -5.36 31.79 7.17
C GLU A 400 -5.70 31.76 8.66
N SER A 401 -6.95 32.08 9.03
CA SER A 401 -7.39 31.96 10.43
C SER A 401 -7.24 30.53 10.95
N ALA A 402 -7.57 29.51 10.15
CA ALA A 402 -7.38 28.11 10.53
C ALA A 402 -5.90 27.73 10.71
N ALA A 403 -5.00 28.30 9.91
CA ALA A 403 -3.56 28.06 10.03
C ALA A 403 -3.00 28.71 11.31
N ILE A 404 -3.37 29.97 11.57
CA ILE A 404 -2.95 30.71 12.77
C ILE A 404 -3.46 30.01 14.05
N SER A 405 -4.70 29.56 14.03
CA SER A 405 -5.35 28.86 15.16
C SER A 405 -4.90 27.40 15.30
N GLY A 406 -3.97 26.92 14.47
CA GLY A 406 -3.42 25.56 14.54
C GLY A 406 -4.38 24.44 14.11
N ILE A 407 -5.53 24.79 13.52
CA ILE A 407 -6.56 23.88 12.98
C ILE A 407 -6.07 23.26 11.66
N SER A 408 -5.37 24.04 10.83
CA SER A 408 -4.79 23.63 9.57
C SER A 408 -3.27 23.50 9.71
N ARG A 409 -2.70 22.37 9.27
CA ARG A 409 -1.25 22.17 9.22
C ARG A 409 -0.85 21.59 7.87
N THR A 410 0.11 22.24 7.22
CA THR A 410 0.77 21.70 6.03
C THR A 410 1.77 20.65 6.47
N ILE A 411 1.58 19.41 6.03
CA ILE A 411 2.48 18.31 6.33
C ILE A 411 3.12 17.87 5.01
N SER A 412 4.45 17.77 5.02
CA SER A 412 5.19 17.05 3.99
C SER A 412 4.95 15.56 4.20
N VAL A 413 4.01 14.99 3.44
CA VAL A 413 3.75 13.56 3.52
C VAL A 413 4.82 12.85 2.71
N THR A 414 5.78 12.22 3.39
CA THR A 414 6.52 11.12 2.78
C THR A 414 5.58 9.91 2.73
N PRO A 415 5.64 9.04 1.69
CA PRO A 415 4.74 7.90 1.57
C PRO A 415 4.77 6.91 2.77
N ASN A 416 5.72 7.06 3.71
CA ASN A 416 5.94 6.13 4.80
C ASN A 416 5.52 6.59 6.20
N ASP A 417 4.96 7.80 6.39
CA ASP A 417 4.59 8.28 7.74
C ASP A 417 3.19 7.88 8.22
N CYS A 418 2.77 6.66 7.89
CA CYS A 418 1.60 6.02 8.49
C CYS A 418 2.03 4.85 9.39
N THR A 419 1.84 5.04 10.71
CA THR A 419 1.74 4.03 11.80
C THR A 419 2.98 3.68 12.64
N LYS A 420 3.49 4.64 13.43
CA LYS A 420 4.02 4.29 14.77
C LYS A 420 2.85 4.08 15.74
N ARG A 421 2.28 2.86 15.77
CA ARG A 421 1.38 2.46 16.86
C ARG A 421 2.21 2.29 18.14
N LYS A 422 1.78 2.90 19.25
CA LYS A 422 2.29 2.59 20.59
C LYS A 422 2.10 1.08 20.85
N SER A 423 3.17 0.40 21.22
CA SER A 423 3.15 -0.99 21.67
C SER A 423 2.25 -1.13 22.90
N THR A 424 1.05 -1.67 22.71
CA THR A 424 0.22 -2.18 23.81
C THR A 424 0.76 -3.55 24.18
N LYS A 425 1.28 -3.72 25.40
CA LYS A 425 1.66 -5.05 25.93
C LYS A 425 0.52 -6.03 25.68
N LYS A 426 0.84 -7.21 25.13
CA LYS A 426 -0.15 -8.23 24.77
C LYS A 426 -0.88 -8.71 26.04
N PRO A 427 -2.21 -8.87 26.04
CA PRO A 427 -2.98 -9.19 27.26
C PRO A 427 -2.59 -10.52 27.93
N TRP A 428 -2.14 -11.50 27.15
CA TRP A 428 -1.71 -12.82 27.62
C TRP A 428 -0.26 -12.85 28.14
N PHE A 429 0.50 -11.77 27.97
CA PHE A 429 1.90 -11.72 28.40
C PHE A 429 1.97 -11.28 29.88
N ASN A 430 2.03 -12.26 30.78
CA ASN A 430 1.98 -12.07 32.23
C ASN A 430 3.37 -12.13 32.90
N GLU A 431 3.37 -12.07 34.24
CA GLU A 431 4.60 -12.08 35.04
C GLU A 431 5.43 -13.36 34.87
N ILE A 432 4.78 -14.52 34.66
CA ILE A 432 5.48 -15.79 34.42
C ILE A 432 6.23 -15.75 33.08
N CYS A 433 5.61 -15.21 32.03
CA CYS A 433 6.26 -14.95 30.75
C CYS A 433 7.47 -14.02 30.91
N GLU A 434 7.35 -12.97 31.73
CA GLU A 434 8.45 -12.04 32.00
C GLU A 434 9.58 -12.69 32.81
N LEU A 435 9.26 -13.56 33.77
CA LEU A 435 10.26 -14.31 34.55
C LEU A 435 11.04 -15.29 33.67
N LYS A 436 10.36 -16.07 32.83
CA LYS A 436 11.02 -16.99 31.89
C LYS A 436 11.81 -16.24 30.83
N ARG A 437 11.33 -15.07 30.38
CA ARG A 437 12.08 -14.15 29.53
C ARG A 437 13.37 -13.71 30.21
N LYS A 438 13.30 -13.22 31.45
CA LYS A 438 14.49 -12.79 32.21
C LYS A 438 15.49 -13.93 32.40
N ALA A 439 15.02 -15.14 32.71
CA ALA A 439 15.88 -16.33 32.82
C ALA A 439 16.57 -16.66 31.49
N PHE A 440 15.84 -16.64 30.37
CA PHE A 440 16.40 -16.82 29.03
C PHE A 440 17.46 -15.75 28.72
N PHE A 441 17.17 -14.47 28.98
CA PHE A 441 18.13 -13.39 28.72
C PHE A 441 19.36 -13.45 29.64
N CYS A 442 19.21 -13.91 30.88
CA CYS A 442 20.34 -14.14 31.79
C CYS A 442 21.29 -15.20 31.20
N VAL A 443 20.76 -16.35 30.81
CA VAL A 443 21.54 -17.44 30.20
C VAL A 443 22.13 -17.02 28.85
N LYS A 444 21.38 -16.25 28.04
CA LYS A 444 21.85 -15.67 26.77
C LYS A 444 23.03 -14.74 26.99
N ASN A 445 22.99 -13.89 28.03
CA ASN A 445 24.10 -13.01 28.37
C ASN A 445 25.32 -13.80 28.88
N THR A 446 25.12 -14.86 29.66
CA THR A 446 26.20 -15.77 30.08
C THR A 446 26.85 -16.47 28.90
N PHE A 447 26.06 -16.99 27.96
CA PHE A 447 26.58 -17.57 26.71
C PHE A 447 27.38 -16.56 25.88
N LYS A 448 26.88 -15.32 25.77
CA LYS A 448 27.60 -14.23 25.11
C LYS A 448 28.93 -13.88 25.76
N SER A 449 29.02 -14.01 27.09
CA SER A 449 30.27 -13.76 27.83
C SER A 449 31.26 -14.91 27.75
N VAL A 450 30.78 -16.16 27.76
CA VAL A 450 31.60 -17.38 27.77
C VAL A 450 30.93 -18.44 26.90
N ASN A 451 31.47 -18.63 25.69
CA ASN A 451 30.94 -19.56 24.70
C ASN A 451 31.50 -20.98 24.92
N THR A 452 30.75 -21.80 25.65
CA THR A 452 31.07 -23.23 25.90
C THR A 452 29.88 -24.10 25.53
N ASP A 453 30.12 -25.38 25.23
CA ASP A 453 29.05 -26.34 24.89
C ASP A 453 28.02 -26.49 26.02
N ILE A 454 28.46 -26.38 27.27
CA ILE A 454 27.59 -26.38 28.46
C ILE A 454 26.68 -25.15 28.46
N ASN A 455 27.21 -23.96 28.15
CA ASN A 455 26.42 -22.73 28.11
C ASN A 455 25.47 -22.70 26.91
N ASN A 456 25.85 -23.31 25.78
CA ASN A 456 24.97 -23.49 24.63
C ASN A 456 23.80 -24.43 24.96
N LEU A 457 24.07 -25.54 25.65
CA LEU A 457 23.03 -26.47 26.11
C LEU A 457 22.04 -25.78 27.06
N LYS A 458 22.55 -24.99 28.02
CA LYS A 458 21.74 -24.17 28.93
C LYS A 458 20.90 -23.13 28.18
N LEU A 459 21.47 -22.48 27.16
CA LEU A 459 20.74 -21.51 26.35
C LEU A 459 19.58 -22.15 25.59
N ARG A 460 19.81 -23.32 24.99
CA ARG A 460 18.76 -24.09 24.30
C ARG A 460 17.64 -24.50 25.26
N GLN A 461 17.99 -25.01 26.43
CA GLN A 461 17.02 -25.36 27.48
C GLN A 461 16.19 -24.14 27.92
N ALA A 462 16.84 -23.02 28.22
CA ALA A 462 16.16 -21.79 28.63
C ALA A 462 15.27 -21.20 27.53
N SER A 463 15.69 -21.31 26.26
CA SER A 463 14.89 -20.90 25.09
C SER A 463 13.63 -21.76 24.95
N SER A 464 13.78 -23.08 25.02
CA SER A 464 12.66 -24.03 24.94
C SER A 464 11.65 -23.80 26.06
N GLU A 465 12.12 -23.64 27.30
CA GLU A 465 11.24 -23.36 28.45
C GLU A 465 10.48 -22.04 28.30
N TYR A 466 11.14 -20.99 27.84
CA TYR A 466 10.51 -19.69 27.59
C TYR A 466 9.43 -19.81 26.50
N LYS A 467 9.76 -20.43 25.36
CA LYS A 467 8.80 -20.65 24.27
C LYS A 467 7.61 -21.49 24.71
N ARG A 468 7.82 -22.56 25.50
CA ARG A 468 6.76 -23.40 26.07
C ARG A 468 5.84 -22.62 27.00
N GLN A 469 6.40 -21.75 27.85
CA GLN A 469 5.59 -20.93 28.75
C GLN A 469 4.70 -19.96 27.97
N LEU A 470 5.24 -19.28 26.95
CA LEU A 470 4.46 -18.37 26.11
C LEU A 470 3.25 -19.08 25.47
N LYS A 471 3.46 -20.29 24.93
CA LYS A 471 2.39 -21.10 24.33
C LYS A 471 1.31 -21.47 25.35
N THR A 472 1.72 -21.79 26.58
CA THR A 472 0.80 -22.15 27.68
C THR A 472 -0.08 -20.98 28.07
N GLU A 473 0.51 -19.82 28.36
CA GLU A 473 -0.24 -18.63 28.78
C GLU A 473 -1.14 -18.09 27.68
N TYR A 474 -0.68 -18.15 26.42
CA TYR A 474 -1.51 -17.84 25.26
C TYR A 474 -2.76 -18.74 25.20
N SER A 475 -2.58 -20.04 25.37
CA SER A 475 -3.68 -21.02 25.30
C SER A 475 -4.69 -20.84 26.44
N LEU A 476 -4.21 -20.58 27.66
CA LEU A 476 -5.06 -20.32 28.83
C LEU A 476 -5.88 -19.04 28.66
N TYR A 477 -5.25 -17.95 28.21
CA TYR A 477 -5.93 -16.70 27.93
C TYR A 477 -7.05 -16.87 26.90
N TYR A 478 -6.76 -17.54 25.77
CA TYR A 478 -7.75 -17.73 24.72
C TYR A 478 -8.90 -18.65 25.13
N ARG A 479 -8.64 -19.68 25.95
CA ARG A 479 -9.70 -20.51 26.53
C ARG A 479 -10.63 -19.66 27.40
N ALA A 480 -10.08 -18.90 28.34
CA ALA A 480 -10.86 -18.02 29.22
C ALA A 480 -11.61 -16.93 28.45
N PHE A 481 -10.99 -16.34 27.43
CA PHE A 481 -11.61 -15.34 26.56
C PHE A 481 -12.79 -15.93 25.77
N ASN A 482 -12.65 -17.12 25.22
CA ASN A 482 -13.73 -17.81 24.50
C ASN A 482 -14.89 -18.19 25.43
N ASP A 483 -14.60 -18.60 26.67
CA ASP A 483 -15.64 -18.90 27.65
C ASP A 483 -16.38 -17.63 28.09
N HIS A 484 -15.66 -16.51 28.23
CA HIS A 484 -16.26 -15.20 28.45
C HIS A 484 -17.15 -14.78 27.27
N LEU A 485 -16.68 -14.93 26.02
CA LEU A 485 -17.47 -14.64 24.82
C LEU A 485 -18.78 -15.45 24.77
N LYS A 486 -18.74 -16.74 25.11
CA LYS A 486 -19.95 -17.58 25.21
C LYS A 486 -20.91 -17.08 26.28
N SER A 487 -20.40 -16.62 27.42
CA SER A 487 -21.22 -16.13 28.54
C SER A 487 -21.98 -14.84 28.21
N ILE A 488 -21.38 -13.94 27.43
CA ILE A 488 -21.99 -12.64 27.08
C ILE A 488 -22.85 -12.68 25.81
N GLN A 489 -22.80 -13.78 25.04
CA GLN A 489 -23.52 -13.94 23.77
C GLN A 489 -25.03 -13.70 23.89
N ARG A 490 -25.64 -14.11 25.01
CA ARG A 490 -27.09 -13.97 25.26
C ARG A 490 -27.47 -12.74 26.10
N ASN A 491 -26.55 -12.28 26.94
CA ASN A 491 -26.85 -11.28 27.97
C ASN A 491 -26.41 -9.85 27.61
N ASN A 492 -25.42 -9.70 26.71
CA ASN A 492 -24.91 -8.39 26.31
C ASN A 492 -24.41 -8.39 24.86
N THR A 493 -25.36 -8.38 23.93
CA THR A 493 -25.12 -8.45 22.48
C THR A 493 -24.23 -7.32 21.97
N LYS A 494 -24.33 -6.11 22.54
CA LYS A 494 -23.53 -4.94 22.12
C LYS A 494 -22.06 -5.12 22.48
N GLU A 495 -21.77 -5.62 23.68
CA GLU A 495 -20.42 -5.92 24.14
C GLU A 495 -19.82 -7.13 23.44
N TYR A 496 -20.63 -8.18 23.22
CA TYR A 496 -20.25 -9.34 22.42
C TYR A 496 -19.75 -8.91 21.03
N TRP A 497 -20.54 -8.12 20.29
CA TRP A 497 -20.13 -7.62 18.98
C TRP A 497 -18.97 -6.64 19.06
N ARG A 498 -18.85 -5.85 20.12
CA ARG A 498 -17.69 -4.96 20.33
C ARG A 498 -16.40 -5.76 20.47
N LEU A 499 -16.39 -6.82 21.28
CA LEU A 499 -15.22 -7.68 21.51
C LEU A 499 -14.88 -8.54 20.28
N LEU A 500 -15.90 -9.09 19.62
CA LEU A 500 -15.72 -9.84 18.37
C LEU A 500 -15.19 -8.96 17.23
N ASN A 501 -15.63 -7.69 17.17
CA ASN A 501 -15.19 -6.74 16.16
C ASN A 501 -13.92 -5.98 16.54
N SER A 502 -13.47 -5.99 17.80
CA SER A 502 -12.19 -5.40 18.19
C SER A 502 -11.00 -6.26 17.75
N ASP A 503 -11.18 -7.59 17.68
CA ASP A 503 -10.17 -8.54 17.18
C ASP A 503 -10.24 -8.78 15.67
N ARG A 504 -11.36 -8.43 15.02
CA ARG A 504 -11.33 -8.13 13.60
C ARG A 504 -10.48 -6.88 13.41
N LYS A 505 -9.16 -7.07 13.28
CA LYS A 505 -8.36 -6.13 12.48
C LYS A 505 -9.22 -5.82 11.27
N ARG A 506 -9.48 -4.55 11.00
CA ARG A 506 -9.89 -4.13 9.67
C ARG A 506 -8.91 -4.83 8.75
N HIS A 507 -9.34 -5.89 8.06
CA HIS A 507 -8.56 -6.42 6.95
C HIS A 507 -8.39 -5.20 6.06
N ASP A 508 -7.15 -4.74 5.90
CA ASP A 508 -6.79 -3.93 4.75
C ASP A 508 -7.03 -4.85 3.56
N THR A 509 -8.26 -4.80 3.09
CA THR A 509 -8.72 -5.53 1.92
C THR A 509 -8.41 -4.63 0.74
N ASP A 510 -7.53 -5.10 -0.15
CA ASP A 510 -7.39 -4.68 -1.53
C ASP A 510 -7.53 -3.17 -1.71
N SER A 511 -6.41 -2.42 -1.57
CA SER A 511 -6.39 -1.04 -2.00
C SER A 511 -6.64 -0.99 -3.52
N ILE A 512 -7.92 -0.95 -3.91
CA ILE A 512 -8.28 -0.66 -5.29
C ILE A 512 -7.65 0.69 -5.62
N ASP A 513 -6.86 0.71 -6.69
CA ASP A 513 -6.14 1.89 -7.14
C ASP A 513 -7.11 3.07 -7.31
N ILE A 514 -6.69 4.26 -6.91
CA ILE A 514 -7.49 5.47 -7.08
C ILE A 514 -7.77 5.73 -8.56
N ASP A 515 -6.87 5.30 -9.45
CA ASP A 515 -7.06 5.38 -10.90
C ASP A 515 -8.19 4.45 -11.39
N ARG A 516 -8.35 3.27 -10.78
CA ARG A 516 -9.46 2.35 -11.08
C ARG A 516 -10.79 2.89 -10.55
N PHE A 517 -10.77 3.50 -9.36
CA PHE A 517 -11.94 4.25 -8.87
C PHE A 517 -12.28 5.41 -9.81
N HIS A 518 -11.28 6.17 -10.25
CA HIS A 518 -11.45 7.27 -11.18
C HIS A 518 -12.06 6.80 -12.50
N GLU A 519 -11.54 5.74 -13.12
CA GLU A 519 -12.08 5.20 -14.36
C GLU A 519 -13.54 4.72 -14.20
N CYS A 520 -13.83 3.96 -13.15
CA CYS A 520 -15.17 3.44 -12.88
C CYS A 520 -16.18 4.57 -12.63
N PHE A 521 -15.87 5.50 -11.74
CA PHE A 521 -16.77 6.63 -11.46
C PHE A 521 -16.84 7.63 -12.62
N SER A 522 -15.77 7.80 -13.40
CA SER A 522 -15.81 8.62 -14.62
C SER A 522 -16.78 8.03 -15.64
N LYS A 523 -16.76 6.70 -15.86
CA LYS A 523 -17.73 6.03 -16.74
C LYS A 523 -19.16 6.17 -16.22
N LEU A 524 -19.40 6.05 -14.91
CA LEU A 524 -20.72 6.22 -14.30
C LEU A 524 -21.24 7.68 -14.40
N ASN A 525 -20.34 8.65 -14.37
CA ASN A 525 -20.67 10.08 -14.41
C ASN A 525 -20.68 10.67 -15.83
N LYS A 526 -20.47 9.88 -16.89
CA LYS A 526 -20.71 10.34 -18.26
C LYS A 526 -22.22 10.53 -18.42
N ALA A 527 -22.67 11.78 -18.31
CA ALA A 527 -24.03 12.15 -18.69
C ALA A 527 -24.25 11.76 -20.15
N ALA A 528 -25.47 11.32 -20.49
CA ALA A 528 -25.89 11.35 -21.89
C ALA A 528 -25.71 12.79 -22.39
N PRO A 529 -25.19 13.01 -23.61
CA PRO A 529 -25.12 14.36 -24.16
C PRO A 529 -26.52 14.96 -24.09
N ILE A 530 -26.67 16.04 -23.32
CA ILE A 530 -27.87 16.86 -23.39
C ILE A 530 -27.87 17.38 -24.82
N ASN A 531 -28.94 17.08 -25.57
CA ASN A 531 -29.08 17.61 -26.90
C ASN A 531 -29.12 19.15 -26.76
N GLU A 532 -28.13 19.86 -27.32
CA GLU A 532 -28.03 21.32 -27.23
C GLU A 532 -29.32 22.02 -27.69
N ASP A 533 -30.08 21.38 -28.58
CA ASP A 533 -31.38 21.85 -29.04
C ASP A 533 -32.44 21.81 -27.93
N THR A 534 -32.44 20.80 -27.06
CA THR A 534 -33.39 20.67 -25.95
C THR A 534 -33.11 21.65 -24.83
N GLU A 535 -31.83 21.95 -24.55
CA GLU A 535 -31.45 22.99 -23.58
C GLU A 535 -31.86 24.38 -24.08
N LYS A 536 -31.63 24.67 -25.36
CA LYS A 536 -32.10 25.90 -26.00
C LYS A 536 -33.62 26.01 -26.03
N GLU A 537 -34.35 24.92 -26.31
CA GLU A 537 -35.82 24.89 -26.26
C GLU A 537 -36.37 25.14 -24.85
N LEU A 538 -35.74 24.57 -23.80
CA LEU A 538 -36.12 24.79 -22.40
C LEU A 538 -35.84 26.22 -21.93
N LEU A 539 -34.75 26.83 -22.41
CA LEU A 539 -34.41 28.23 -22.13
C LEU A 539 -35.26 29.23 -22.94
N GLN A 540 -35.78 28.82 -24.10
CA GLN A 540 -36.67 29.63 -24.95
C GLN A 540 -38.15 29.56 -24.54
N GLN A 541 -38.55 28.60 -23.71
CA GLN A 541 -39.86 28.62 -23.07
C GLN A 541 -39.91 29.80 -22.10
N SER A 542 -40.47 30.93 -22.56
CA SER A 542 -40.79 32.05 -21.68
C SER A 542 -41.86 31.60 -20.68
N PHE A 543 -41.42 31.34 -19.46
CA PHE A 543 -42.33 31.30 -18.31
C PHE A 543 -42.80 32.74 -18.09
N GLY A 544 -43.84 33.16 -18.80
CA GLY A 544 -44.37 34.52 -18.75
C GLY A 544 -44.54 35.01 -17.30
N ASP A 545 -44.15 36.26 -17.04
CA ASP A 545 -44.29 37.03 -15.79
C ASP A 545 -44.15 36.26 -14.45
N VAL A 546 -43.37 35.18 -14.38
CA VAL A 546 -42.93 34.60 -13.09
C VAL A 546 -41.71 35.39 -12.56
N GLU A 547 -41.72 36.72 -12.68
CA GLU A 547 -40.70 37.60 -12.08
C GLU A 547 -40.91 37.80 -10.56
N ASN A 548 -42.06 37.43 -10.00
CA ASN A 548 -42.57 37.86 -8.69
C ASN A 548 -41.72 37.66 -7.40
N GLU A 549 -41.32 36.41 -7.11
CA GLU A 549 -40.98 35.99 -5.72
C GLU A 549 -39.74 35.10 -5.56
N LEU A 550 -39.40 34.28 -6.56
CA LEU A 550 -38.26 33.36 -6.47
C LEU A 550 -36.92 34.05 -6.71
N ASN A 551 -36.92 35.08 -7.57
CA ASN A 551 -35.73 35.80 -8.03
C ASN A 551 -35.40 37.03 -7.17
N VAL A 552 -36.15 37.28 -6.09
CA VAL A 552 -35.84 38.37 -5.16
C VAL A 552 -34.51 38.11 -4.44
N PRO A 553 -33.74 39.14 -4.05
CA PRO A 553 -32.51 38.93 -3.30
C PRO A 553 -32.72 38.09 -2.02
N PHE A 554 -31.78 37.20 -1.72
CA PHE A 554 -31.68 36.49 -0.45
C PHE A 554 -31.46 37.45 0.70
N THR A 555 -32.14 37.17 1.82
CA THR A 555 -32.04 37.92 3.06
C THR A 555 -31.11 37.24 4.07
N GLU A 556 -30.56 38.02 5.02
CA GLU A 556 -29.77 37.48 6.14
C GLU A 556 -30.53 36.40 6.93
N LYS A 557 -31.86 36.57 7.10
CA LYS A 557 -32.71 35.63 7.83
C LYS A 557 -32.77 34.27 7.14
N GLU A 558 -32.85 34.23 5.80
CA GLU A 558 -32.87 32.99 5.03
C GLU A 558 -31.54 32.24 5.16
N ILE A 559 -30.42 32.97 5.07
CA ILE A 559 -29.08 32.40 5.20
C ILE A 559 -28.83 31.90 6.63
N THR A 560 -29.14 32.72 7.65
CA THR A 560 -29.04 32.38 9.08
C THR A 560 -29.80 31.08 9.39
N LYS A 561 -31.05 30.96 8.92
CA LYS A 561 -31.86 29.75 9.08
C LYS A 561 -31.17 28.50 8.51
N CYS A 562 -30.44 28.64 7.40
CA CYS A 562 -29.71 27.55 6.78
C CYS A 562 -28.39 27.24 7.51
N ILE A 563 -27.65 28.25 7.95
CA ILE A 563 -26.41 28.10 8.74
C ILE A 563 -26.69 27.33 10.04
N GLN A 564 -27.78 27.66 10.75
CA GLN A 564 -28.16 26.98 11.99
C GLN A 564 -28.43 25.48 11.80
N LYS A 565 -28.93 25.09 10.62
CA LYS A 565 -29.19 23.69 10.24
C LYS A 565 -27.96 22.92 9.79
N LEU A 566 -26.82 23.59 9.54
CA LEU A 566 -25.58 22.90 9.15
C LEU A 566 -25.19 21.90 10.23
N LYS A 567 -24.81 20.69 9.83
CA LYS A 567 -24.37 19.65 10.76
C LYS A 567 -22.85 19.77 10.96
N PRO A 568 -22.33 19.69 12.19
CA PRO A 568 -20.89 19.64 12.43
C PRO A 568 -20.29 18.31 11.96
N ASN A 569 -18.96 18.23 11.91
CA ASN A 569 -18.14 17.10 11.49
C ASN A 569 -18.47 16.60 10.07
N LYS A 570 -18.85 17.54 9.18
CA LYS A 570 -19.09 17.24 7.78
C LYS A 570 -17.79 17.41 6.97
N PRO A 571 -17.59 16.56 5.94
CA PRO A 571 -16.38 16.66 5.13
C PRO A 571 -16.39 17.93 4.27
N TYR A 572 -15.20 18.52 4.09
CA TYR A 572 -14.95 19.70 3.27
C TYR A 572 -14.65 19.34 1.80
N GLY A 573 -14.89 20.29 0.88
CA GLY A 573 -14.61 20.14 -0.54
C GLY A 573 -13.18 20.51 -0.90
N ILE A 574 -12.90 20.74 -2.18
CA ILE A 574 -11.57 21.16 -2.66
C ILE A 574 -11.13 22.53 -2.09
N ASP A 575 -12.10 23.32 -1.64
CA ASP A 575 -11.94 24.65 -1.03
C ASP A 575 -11.36 24.61 0.38
N ASN A 576 -11.35 23.42 1.02
CA ASN A 576 -10.88 23.21 2.39
C ASN A 576 -11.69 23.98 3.45
N ILE A 577 -12.98 24.26 3.17
CA ILE A 577 -13.87 25.00 4.08
C ILE A 577 -14.79 24.04 4.84
N LEU A 578 -14.80 24.16 6.17
CA LEU A 578 -15.65 23.39 7.08
C LEU A 578 -16.97 24.10 7.38
N ASN A 579 -18.00 23.34 7.75
CA ASN A 579 -19.26 23.91 8.24
C ASN A 579 -19.05 24.71 9.54
N GLU A 580 -18.10 24.28 10.36
CA GLU A 580 -17.68 24.95 11.57
C GLU A 580 -17.16 26.36 11.28
N TYR A 581 -16.39 26.54 10.20
CA TYR A 581 -15.90 27.85 9.81
C TYR A 581 -17.07 28.81 9.55
N ILE A 582 -18.04 28.36 8.77
CA ILE A 582 -19.25 29.13 8.43
C ILE A 582 -20.05 29.46 9.70
N LYS A 583 -20.26 28.49 10.59
CA LYS A 583 -21.01 28.70 11.83
C LYS A 583 -20.36 29.70 12.78
N HIS A 584 -19.04 29.62 12.92
CA HIS A 584 -18.29 30.45 13.87
C HIS A 584 -17.89 31.82 13.31
N THR A 585 -18.19 32.07 12.03
CA THR A 585 -18.04 33.37 11.38
C THR A 585 -19.37 33.94 10.89
N GLU A 586 -20.50 33.34 11.30
CA GLU A 586 -21.84 33.77 10.89
C GLU A 586 -22.02 35.28 11.07
N LYS A 587 -21.63 35.83 12.23
CA LYS A 587 -21.77 37.26 12.52
C LYS A 587 -20.85 38.15 11.68
N SER A 588 -19.59 37.75 11.48
CA SER A 588 -18.59 38.59 10.80
C SER A 588 -18.72 38.55 9.28
N LEU A 589 -19.16 37.43 8.70
CA LEU A 589 -19.26 37.22 7.26
C LEU A 589 -20.69 37.27 6.71
N MET A 590 -21.71 37.55 7.52
CA MET A 590 -23.12 37.55 7.06
C MET A 590 -23.33 38.45 5.83
N GLN A 591 -22.81 39.68 5.87
CA GLN A 591 -22.92 40.62 4.75
C GLN A 591 -22.24 40.07 3.49
N THR A 592 -21.07 39.44 3.65
CA THR A 592 -20.34 38.79 2.56
C THR A 592 -21.14 37.64 1.95
N TYR A 593 -21.78 36.81 2.78
CA TYR A 593 -22.62 35.70 2.29
C TYR A 593 -23.84 36.20 1.52
N VAL A 594 -24.53 37.22 2.03
CA VAL A 594 -25.69 37.82 1.35
C VAL A 594 -25.27 38.40 0.00
N ALA A 595 -24.24 39.23 -0.02
CA ALA A 595 -23.78 39.87 -1.24
C ALA A 595 -23.30 38.86 -2.29
N LEU A 596 -22.51 37.85 -1.88
CA LEU A 596 -22.06 36.78 -2.78
C LEU A 596 -23.23 35.96 -3.34
N PHE A 597 -24.18 35.53 -2.49
CA PHE A 597 -25.28 34.67 -2.94
C PHE A 597 -26.24 35.42 -3.86
N ASN A 598 -26.44 36.73 -3.63
CA ASN A 598 -27.25 37.56 -4.51
C ASN A 598 -26.55 37.84 -5.84
N LEU A 599 -25.23 38.08 -5.83
CA LEU A 599 -24.46 38.21 -7.05
C LEU A 599 -24.56 36.92 -7.91
N ILE A 600 -24.46 35.75 -7.28
CA ILE A 600 -24.63 34.45 -7.95
C ILE A 600 -26.05 34.30 -8.51
N LEU A 601 -27.08 34.68 -7.74
CA LEU A 601 -28.48 34.60 -8.16
C LEU A 601 -28.75 35.50 -9.38
N GLU A 602 -28.23 36.72 -9.37
CA GLU A 602 -28.48 37.74 -10.38
C GLU A 602 -27.72 37.47 -11.68
N THR A 603 -26.47 36.99 -11.58
CA THR A 603 -25.65 36.64 -12.74
C THR A 603 -25.97 35.27 -13.33
N GLY A 604 -26.63 34.40 -12.57
CA GLY A 604 -26.79 32.98 -12.90
C GLY A 604 -25.47 32.20 -13.00
N THR A 605 -24.35 32.80 -12.60
CA THR A 605 -23.01 32.23 -12.74
C THR A 605 -22.60 31.54 -11.45
N ILE A 606 -22.14 30.29 -11.52
CA ILE A 606 -21.71 29.51 -10.36
C ILE A 606 -20.18 29.47 -10.31
N PRO A 607 -19.54 29.66 -9.15
CA PRO A 607 -18.09 29.53 -9.01
C PRO A 607 -17.59 28.17 -9.50
N SER A 608 -16.51 28.14 -10.28
CA SER A 608 -15.96 26.92 -10.88
C SER A 608 -15.57 25.88 -9.82
N GLU A 609 -15.05 26.34 -8.68
CA GLU A 609 -14.68 25.46 -7.56
C GLU A 609 -15.90 24.77 -6.92
N TRP A 610 -17.10 25.37 -7.02
CA TRP A 610 -18.33 24.78 -6.49
C TRP A 610 -18.87 23.66 -7.38
N LEU A 611 -18.52 23.67 -8.67
CA LEU A 611 -18.85 22.62 -9.64
C LEU A 611 -17.91 21.41 -9.54
N THR A 612 -16.80 21.53 -8.80
CA THR A 612 -15.82 20.46 -8.63
C THR A 612 -16.05 19.70 -7.32
N GLY A 613 -16.27 18.38 -7.42
CA GLY A 613 -16.51 17.51 -6.27
C GLY A 613 -15.42 16.47 -6.04
N ILE A 614 -15.12 16.18 -4.77
CA ILE A 614 -14.23 15.08 -4.38
C ILE A 614 -15.06 13.81 -4.23
N ILE A 615 -14.87 12.82 -5.10
CA ILE A 615 -15.54 11.52 -4.96
C ILE A 615 -14.81 10.70 -3.90
N ARG A 616 -15.52 10.36 -2.82
CA ARG A 616 -15.05 9.44 -1.78
C ARG A 616 -15.75 8.10 -1.91
N PRO A 617 -15.05 7.03 -2.33
CA PRO A 617 -15.63 5.70 -2.41
C PRO A 617 -15.97 5.16 -1.01
N LEU A 618 -17.21 4.76 -0.81
CA LEU A 618 -17.71 4.19 0.44
C LEU A 618 -18.20 2.75 0.20
N TYR A 619 -17.50 1.78 0.78
CA TYR A 619 -17.87 0.37 0.64
C TYR A 619 -19.26 0.08 1.21
N LYS A 620 -20.10 -0.64 0.46
CA LYS A 620 -21.49 -0.97 0.78
C LYS A 620 -21.62 -2.03 1.88
N ASN A 621 -20.52 -2.60 2.39
CA ASN A 621 -20.51 -3.75 3.31
C ASN A 621 -21.28 -4.97 2.75
N LYS A 622 -21.25 -5.14 1.43
CA LYS A 622 -21.85 -6.26 0.69
C LYS A 622 -20.94 -6.60 -0.49
N GLY A 623 -20.86 -7.88 -0.85
CA GLY A 623 -20.05 -8.35 -1.97
C GLY A 623 -18.53 -8.25 -1.74
N ALA A 624 -17.74 -8.54 -2.77
CA ALA A 624 -16.28 -8.46 -2.68
C ALA A 624 -15.80 -6.99 -2.61
N ARG A 625 -14.82 -6.70 -1.73
CA ARG A 625 -14.21 -5.36 -1.62
C ARG A 625 -13.30 -5.00 -2.79
N ALA A 626 -12.93 -5.95 -3.64
CA ALA A 626 -12.19 -5.69 -4.88
C ALA A 626 -13.10 -5.26 -6.05
N ASP A 627 -14.41 -5.49 -5.93
CA ASP A 627 -15.39 -5.07 -6.94
C ASP A 627 -15.85 -3.63 -6.67
N LEU A 628 -15.54 -2.75 -7.61
CA LEU A 628 -15.86 -1.31 -7.58
C LEU A 628 -17.36 -1.03 -7.48
N HIS A 629 -18.23 -1.93 -7.99
CA HIS A 629 -19.69 -1.79 -7.88
C HIS A 629 -20.18 -1.95 -6.45
N ASN A 630 -19.37 -2.57 -5.57
CA ASN A 630 -19.65 -2.65 -4.15
C ASN A 630 -19.27 -1.38 -3.37
N TYR A 631 -18.85 -0.31 -4.05
CA TYR A 631 -18.64 1.02 -3.47
C TYR A 631 -19.72 2.00 -3.92
N ARG A 632 -19.98 3.01 -3.08
CA ARG A 632 -20.77 4.19 -3.40
C ARG A 632 -19.81 5.35 -3.60
N GLY A 633 -19.84 6.00 -4.76
CA GLY A 633 -19.11 7.25 -4.97
C GLY A 633 -19.85 8.38 -4.26
N ILE A 634 -19.42 8.74 -3.06
CA ILE A 634 -20.02 9.88 -2.34
C ILE A 634 -19.27 11.14 -2.76
N THR A 635 -19.94 12.01 -3.52
CA THR A 635 -19.36 13.29 -3.94
C THR A 635 -19.40 14.30 -2.79
N ILE A 636 -18.24 14.82 -2.43
CA ILE A 636 -18.06 15.86 -1.42
C ILE A 636 -17.84 17.18 -2.16
N LEU A 637 -18.86 18.04 -2.11
CA LEU A 637 -18.83 19.41 -2.64
C LEU A 637 -18.44 20.43 -1.56
N SER A 638 -18.10 21.65 -1.99
CA SER A 638 -17.90 22.82 -1.14
C SER A 638 -19.01 22.99 -0.11
N CYS A 639 -18.64 23.34 1.13
CA CYS A 639 -19.61 23.64 2.18
C CYS A 639 -20.36 24.95 1.91
N LEU A 640 -19.70 25.95 1.31
CA LEU A 640 -20.35 27.20 0.89
C LEU A 640 -21.35 26.97 -0.25
N SER A 641 -20.99 26.15 -1.25
CA SER A 641 -21.92 25.75 -2.32
C SER A 641 -23.17 25.04 -1.76
N LYS A 642 -22.99 24.14 -0.80
CA LYS A 642 -24.10 23.45 -0.11
C LYS A 642 -24.96 24.41 0.69
N LEU A 643 -24.38 25.46 1.27
CA LEU A 643 -25.14 26.50 1.96
C LEU A 643 -26.00 27.29 0.97
N PHE A 644 -25.42 27.77 -0.14
CA PHE A 644 -26.15 28.46 -1.20
C PHE A 644 -27.32 27.62 -1.72
N THR A 645 -27.05 26.37 -2.12
CA THR A 645 -28.09 25.46 -2.63
C THR A 645 -29.13 25.11 -1.58
N ALA A 646 -28.79 25.08 -0.28
CA ALA A 646 -29.78 24.91 0.79
C ALA A 646 -30.72 26.12 0.91
N VAL A 647 -30.23 27.34 0.69
CA VAL A 647 -31.04 28.56 0.68
C VAL A 647 -31.98 28.55 -0.52
N VAL A 648 -31.47 28.27 -1.72
CA VAL A 648 -32.28 28.10 -2.94
C VAL A 648 -33.36 27.03 -2.72
N ASN A 649 -32.99 25.88 -2.17
CA ASN A 649 -33.91 24.78 -1.94
C ASN A 649 -35.00 25.11 -0.89
N ASP A 650 -34.69 25.84 0.19
CA ASP A 650 -35.69 26.28 1.17
C ASP A 650 -36.71 27.21 0.52
N ARG A 651 -36.27 28.08 -0.40
CA ARG A 651 -37.15 28.98 -1.17
C ARG A 651 -38.03 28.22 -2.16
N LEU A 652 -37.44 27.37 -3.00
CA LEU A 652 -38.18 26.55 -3.97
C LEU A 652 -39.20 25.64 -3.28
N THR A 653 -38.83 25.01 -2.17
CA THR A 653 -39.73 24.14 -1.41
C THR A 653 -40.95 24.91 -0.92
N LYS A 654 -40.76 26.11 -0.34
CA LYS A 654 -41.87 26.95 0.13
C LYS A 654 -42.79 27.36 -1.01
N TYR A 655 -42.23 27.80 -2.13
CA TYR A 655 -43.01 28.23 -3.29
C TYR A 655 -43.84 27.08 -3.87
N ILE A 656 -43.23 25.91 -4.05
CA ILE A 656 -43.95 24.75 -4.58
C ILE A 656 -45.03 24.26 -3.60
N GLU A 657 -44.76 24.30 -2.29
CA GLU A 657 -45.75 23.95 -1.26
C GLU A 657 -46.91 24.96 -1.23
N SER A 658 -46.65 26.27 -1.38
CA SER A 658 -47.70 27.29 -1.38
C SER A 658 -48.58 27.23 -2.63
N MET A 659 -48.01 26.83 -3.77
CA MET A 659 -48.76 26.63 -5.02
C MET A 659 -49.60 25.34 -5.03
N GLY A 660 -49.37 24.41 -4.09
CA GLY A 660 -50.04 23.11 -4.07
C GLY A 660 -49.70 22.21 -5.26
N SER A 661 -48.63 22.51 -6.01
CA SER A 661 -48.30 21.86 -7.29
C SER A 661 -47.77 20.42 -7.15
N ILE A 662 -47.50 19.94 -5.93
CA ILE A 662 -47.10 18.56 -5.66
C ILE A 662 -48.32 17.75 -5.23
N GLY A 663 -48.79 16.88 -6.13
CA GLY A 663 -49.86 15.93 -5.86
C GLY A 663 -49.59 15.06 -4.62
N PRO A 664 -50.64 14.62 -3.90
CA PRO A 664 -50.50 13.87 -2.65
C PRO A 664 -49.77 12.53 -2.83
N GLU A 665 -49.76 11.97 -4.03
CA GLU A 665 -49.05 10.75 -4.40
C GLU A 665 -47.52 10.92 -4.45
N LYS A 666 -47.01 12.15 -4.59
CA LYS A 666 -45.58 12.45 -4.63
C LYS A 666 -45.06 12.70 -3.21
N THR A 667 -44.75 11.61 -2.51
CA THR A 667 -44.31 11.66 -1.10
C THR A 667 -42.79 11.51 -0.90
N GLY A 668 -42.06 11.07 -1.94
CA GLY A 668 -40.62 10.88 -1.90
C GLY A 668 -39.88 12.19 -1.62
N CYS A 669 -38.96 12.19 -0.63
CA CYS A 669 -38.19 13.36 -0.19
C CYS A 669 -39.04 14.56 0.27
N ARG A 670 -40.34 14.38 0.52
CA ARG A 670 -41.26 15.43 0.98
C ARG A 670 -41.31 15.46 2.51
N LYS A 671 -41.21 16.65 3.09
CA LYS A 671 -41.27 16.81 4.55
C LYS A 671 -42.63 16.36 5.08
N GLY A 672 -42.62 15.59 6.18
CA GLY A 672 -43.83 15.09 6.82
C GLY A 672 -44.38 13.79 6.24
N TYR A 673 -43.80 13.29 5.14
CA TYR A 673 -44.13 11.99 4.56
C TYR A 673 -43.01 10.99 4.80
N THR A 674 -43.37 9.72 4.85
CA THR A 674 -42.49 8.59 5.14
C THR A 674 -42.77 7.43 4.20
N THR A 675 -41.87 6.44 4.17
CA THR A 675 -42.11 5.20 3.42
C THR A 675 -43.33 4.42 3.93
N LEU A 676 -43.77 4.66 5.17
CA LEU A 676 -44.96 4.02 5.73
C LEU A 676 -46.23 4.45 5.00
N ASP A 677 -46.31 5.69 4.52
CA ASP A 677 -47.48 6.20 3.79
C ASP A 677 -47.68 5.43 2.48
N HIS A 678 -46.59 5.13 1.77
CA HIS A 678 -46.61 4.30 0.57
C HIS A 678 -46.91 2.83 0.87
N ILE A 679 -46.36 2.26 1.96
CA ILE A 679 -46.67 0.88 2.37
C ILE A 679 -48.16 0.75 2.70
N PHE A 680 -48.71 1.72 3.43
CA PHE A 680 -50.13 1.77 3.75
C PHE A 680 -50.98 1.88 2.49
N THR A 681 -50.63 2.78 1.57
CA THR A 681 -51.33 2.94 0.29
C THR A 681 -51.32 1.65 -0.52
N LEU A 682 -50.16 0.99 -0.65
CA LEU A 682 -50.02 -0.28 -1.35
C LEU A 682 -50.85 -1.39 -0.68
N LYS A 683 -50.84 -1.46 0.66
CA LYS A 683 -51.61 -2.44 1.42
C LYS A 683 -53.12 -2.25 1.22
N CYS A 684 -53.62 -1.02 1.29
CA CYS A 684 -55.01 -0.68 1.01
C CYS A 684 -55.42 -1.06 -0.41
N LEU A 685 -54.55 -0.81 -1.40
CA LEU A 685 -54.79 -1.22 -2.79
C LEU A 685 -54.84 -2.76 -2.92
N ILE A 686 -53.92 -3.49 -2.28
CA ILE A 686 -53.93 -4.96 -2.28
C ILE A 686 -55.25 -5.47 -1.68
N ASP A 687 -55.65 -4.97 -0.51
CA ASP A 687 -56.86 -5.42 0.19
C ASP A 687 -58.14 -5.10 -0.62
N LEU A 688 -58.19 -3.91 -1.26
CA LEU A 688 -59.29 -3.52 -2.14
C LEU A 688 -59.42 -4.44 -3.35
N TYR A 689 -58.33 -4.73 -4.05
CA TYR A 689 -58.37 -5.56 -5.26
C TYR A 689 -58.61 -7.04 -4.94
N LEU A 690 -58.11 -7.54 -3.80
CA LEU A 690 -58.47 -8.85 -3.27
C LEU A 690 -59.99 -8.95 -2.99
N SER A 691 -60.60 -7.92 -2.40
CA SER A 691 -62.06 -7.90 -2.16
C SER A 691 -62.88 -7.97 -3.45
N LYS A 692 -62.37 -7.35 -4.54
CA LYS A 692 -62.99 -7.34 -5.86
C LYS A 692 -62.66 -8.60 -6.69
N LYS A 693 -61.84 -9.52 -6.16
CA LYS A 693 -61.33 -10.70 -6.88
C LYS A 693 -60.63 -10.36 -8.20
N THR A 694 -60.00 -9.18 -8.27
CA THR A 694 -59.26 -8.73 -9.45
C THR A 694 -57.75 -8.73 -9.17
N ARG A 695 -56.96 -8.84 -10.23
CA ARG A 695 -55.49 -8.84 -10.10
C ARG A 695 -54.97 -7.41 -9.97
N ILE A 696 -53.97 -7.22 -9.11
CA ILE A 696 -53.19 -6.00 -9.01
C ILE A 696 -51.76 -6.31 -9.49
N TYR A 697 -51.20 -5.39 -10.27
CA TYR A 697 -49.83 -5.46 -10.75
C TYR A 697 -49.09 -4.24 -10.23
N ALA A 698 -47.94 -4.45 -9.60
CA ALA A 698 -47.07 -3.38 -9.11
C ALA A 698 -45.67 -3.59 -9.69
N SER A 699 -45.05 -2.52 -10.18
CA SER A 699 -43.63 -2.48 -10.54
C SER A 699 -42.87 -1.67 -9.50
N LEU A 700 -41.66 -2.13 -9.18
CA LEU A 700 -40.74 -1.45 -8.26
C LEU A 700 -39.81 -0.49 -9.01
#